data_AF-A0A812XZP1-F1
#
_entry.id   AF-A0A812XZP1-F1
#
_cell.length_a   1.000
_cell.length_b   1.000
_cell.length_c   1.000
_cell.angle_alpha   90.00
_cell.angle_beta   90.00
_cell.angle_gamma   90.00
#
_symmetry.space_group_name_H-M   'P 1'
#
loop_
_entity.id
_entity.type
_entity.pdbx_description
1 polymer ?
#
loop_
_entity_poly.entity_id
_entity_poly.type
_entity_poly.pdbx_seq_one_letter_code
_entity_poly.pdbx_strand_id
1 'polypeptide(L)'
;MKGLSSSIVIALSTLPALAGGFETPMGLYCSCPPTTGMGSGSVVPAVAELEHVDGVLVRVSWEDIEPSPGVYDWSLIDGQIQAAQGYNIKISLAVVNGLVAPSWLQSLGVQMFSYQFHDSTEQMPVPWDTTFQSRWSQFVQQLGARYANEDTISLVYITNSSANGFEMQLPRSPTDTINWMNIGYTDTLYADSWKNAIDAFAQAFPNHALAHEVHPVLGSDAVAIEVYNHARATNGSRVGVLAAWWMVHNAENVYPGMFEILQDASKQSHSEVQVANSYTNTPERFSDDGYQGEIDLALASGVRYMEVWNSDLLNPELTEIMQDTATRLNTAFCSHADLDQSGSLNFLDVSMFIAAYSGMSAVADFTNDGTLNFLDVSAYLSSRMHTSLFKVSPKFIALIVLLFLSPRSHAQLTFEYAQVGGQPILLDFYPPTNGANHAPLIVWIHGGGWQNNSRAFTGHSLRLRSRGFAVASIDYRLTSQAGQWGSESVSWPAQAHDIKAAVRWLRANADTLGVNPCAFISWGTSAGGHLSAILGTSNGDPYLEGTLGDHLDVSSDVQIAVDYFGPTDLLNMNPDVTDPPGSIVDHDAIDSGESLLLGSETTGISVGEIRDHIDDPNDPWVSLNALAVSASPALLAEHAPSNVPFFIAHGDSDPVVPFNQSNRLLGALQATSVPSQLLPVIGAGHNLPTWVTDDHLLSWLEQQLALLPSCQCPADLNNNGRLNFVDVSIYLTAYSNQNPIADFTGDGQFNFLDVSAFLSAFSSGNIGATNLGRVLGRPYFFLCFALDFSKGLTPSLIAGSVLSTLGRMDIAPSDAWIWLAVMFAAPLGHIFCPWLGFKGGKGVATALGAMIGVMPAMTIPAAGAFVVYMVVLLLWRMVGPASSLAAATLPLWTWYAFNQYETLQERRVGSQSQFADTPASHIDQMVPNYGTPFFIVAIALALVVIYKHKANLMRALAGRAVMPNLRLCRETDTIEDPPAPLPFTSVPSWRAAGKDNKEDTMDSIDFAQQALADAESKMEQLNELMEEETQSYSFAQWTMDDDDDGPYAA
;
A
#
# COMPACT_ATOMS: atom_id res chain seq x y z
N MET A 1 -14.01 -46.79 3.77
CA MET A 1 -15.39 -47.02 3.32
C MET A 1 -15.47 -46.74 1.82
N LYS A 2 -15.32 -47.77 0.99
CA LYS A 2 -15.43 -47.75 -0.47
C LYS A 2 -16.86 -48.16 -0.82
N GLY A 3 -17.64 -47.35 -1.54
CA GLY A 3 -18.95 -47.79 -2.06
C GLY A 3 -20.07 -46.77 -2.23
N LEU A 4 -19.83 -45.45 -2.24
CA LEU A 4 -20.91 -44.46 -2.43
C LEU A 4 -20.56 -43.26 -3.36
N SER A 5 -19.51 -43.34 -4.18
CA SER A 5 -19.11 -42.22 -5.06
C SER A 5 -19.70 -42.25 -6.48
N SER A 6 -20.45 -43.28 -6.86
CA SER A 6 -20.85 -43.48 -8.27
C SER A 6 -22.20 -42.86 -8.67
N SER A 7 -22.92 -42.22 -7.75
CA SER A 7 -24.27 -41.67 -8.04
C SER A 7 -24.36 -40.14 -7.99
N ILE A 8 -23.27 -39.43 -7.67
CA ILE A 8 -23.24 -37.96 -7.64
C ILE A 8 -22.53 -37.37 -8.87
N VAL A 9 -21.72 -38.15 -9.59
CA VAL A 9 -20.98 -37.69 -10.78
C VAL A 9 -21.87 -37.58 -12.04
N ILE A 10 -23.07 -38.16 -12.04
CA ILE A 10 -23.96 -38.16 -13.23
C ILE A 10 -24.93 -36.95 -13.27
N ALA A 11 -24.99 -36.13 -12.22
CA ALA A 11 -25.93 -34.99 -12.16
C ALA A 11 -25.31 -33.62 -12.52
N LEU A 12 -24.03 -33.57 -12.91
CA LEU A 12 -23.34 -32.34 -13.33
C LEU A 12 -23.01 -32.28 -14.83
N SER A 13 -23.36 -33.32 -15.61
CA SER A 13 -23.04 -33.41 -17.04
C SER A 13 -24.20 -33.08 -17.98
N THR A 14 -25.28 -32.45 -17.50
CA THR A 14 -26.43 -32.06 -18.35
C THR A 14 -26.98 -30.68 -18.00
N LEU A 15 -26.16 -29.65 -18.19
CA LEU A 15 -26.66 -28.33 -18.58
C LEU A 15 -26.42 -28.19 -20.09
N PRO A 16 -27.43 -27.82 -20.88
CA PRO A 16 -27.25 -27.68 -22.32
C PRO A 16 -26.34 -26.48 -22.61
N ALA A 17 -25.37 -26.71 -23.50
CA ALA A 17 -24.56 -25.68 -24.15
C ALA A 17 -25.46 -24.57 -24.71
N LEU A 18 -25.24 -23.34 -24.24
CA LEU A 18 -25.73 -22.13 -24.90
C LEU A 18 -24.56 -21.13 -24.93
N ALA A 19 -24.12 -20.84 -26.16
CA ALA A 19 -22.97 -20.03 -26.62
C ALA A 19 -21.58 -20.64 -26.33
N GLY A 20 -20.90 -21.08 -27.39
CA GLY A 20 -19.53 -21.59 -27.32
C GLY A 20 -18.56 -20.53 -26.80
N GLY A 21 -17.92 -20.82 -25.68
CA GLY A 21 -16.84 -20.03 -25.09
C GLY A 21 -15.62 -20.92 -24.91
N PHE A 22 -14.45 -20.38 -25.26
CA PHE A 22 -13.15 -21.00 -24.97
C PHE A 22 -12.73 -20.64 -23.54
N GLU A 23 -11.97 -21.49 -22.87
CA GLU A 23 -11.38 -21.17 -21.56
C GLU A 23 -10.13 -20.31 -21.74
N THR A 24 -9.98 -19.24 -20.95
CA THR A 24 -8.77 -18.40 -20.95
C THR A 24 -7.59 -19.24 -20.43
N PRO A 25 -6.44 -19.26 -21.13
CA PRO A 25 -5.32 -20.09 -20.74
C PRO A 25 -4.68 -19.54 -19.46
N MET A 26 -4.46 -20.41 -18.49
CA MET A 26 -3.78 -20.09 -17.23
C MET A 26 -3.04 -21.30 -16.67
N GLY A 27 -2.08 -21.04 -15.79
CA GLY A 27 -1.30 -22.05 -15.07
C GLY A 27 0.18 -22.07 -15.46
N LEU A 28 0.92 -22.94 -14.79
CA LEU A 28 2.34 -23.16 -15.00
C LEU A 28 2.57 -24.36 -15.92
N TYR A 29 3.17 -24.11 -17.08
CA TYR A 29 3.40 -25.09 -18.13
C TYR A 29 4.88 -25.39 -18.29
N CYS A 30 5.20 -26.63 -18.68
CA CYS A 30 6.57 -26.96 -19.10
C CYS A 30 6.82 -26.60 -20.57
N SER A 31 7.84 -25.80 -20.85
CA SER A 31 8.49 -25.75 -22.18
C SER A 31 9.42 -26.96 -22.35
N CYS A 32 8.83 -28.15 -22.37
CA CYS A 32 9.54 -29.42 -22.44
C CYS A 32 10.09 -29.66 -23.86
N PRO A 33 11.07 -30.58 -24.04
CA PRO A 33 11.64 -30.89 -25.35
C PRO A 33 10.57 -31.22 -26.41
N PRO A 34 10.83 -30.93 -27.70
CA PRO A 34 9.86 -31.17 -28.76
C PRO A 34 9.55 -32.67 -28.91
N THR A 35 8.31 -32.97 -29.27
CA THR A 35 7.87 -34.33 -29.59
C THR A 35 8.42 -34.69 -30.97
N THR A 36 9.51 -35.44 -31.00
CA THR A 36 10.14 -35.95 -32.22
C THR A 36 10.09 -37.48 -32.23
N GLY A 37 10.33 -38.09 -33.39
CA GLY A 37 10.42 -39.55 -33.53
C GLY A 37 11.54 -40.23 -32.71
N MET A 38 12.34 -39.49 -31.92
CA MET A 38 13.38 -40.01 -31.03
C MET A 38 13.31 -39.38 -29.62
N GLY A 39 12.85 -40.14 -28.62
CA GLY A 39 12.91 -39.74 -27.19
C GLY A 39 11.55 -39.67 -26.49
N SER A 40 11.56 -39.33 -25.19
CA SER A 40 10.40 -39.31 -24.30
C SER A 40 9.50 -38.08 -24.51
N GLY A 41 9.03 -37.83 -25.73
CA GLY A 41 7.99 -36.83 -26.06
C GLY A 41 8.13 -35.45 -25.41
N SER A 42 7.01 -34.72 -25.31
CA SER A 42 6.91 -33.45 -24.56
C SER A 42 6.29 -33.65 -23.17
N VAL A 43 5.41 -34.63 -22.98
CA VAL A 43 4.89 -35.05 -21.67
C VAL A 43 5.92 -35.95 -20.98
N VAL A 44 6.88 -35.33 -20.30
CA VAL A 44 7.92 -36.04 -19.55
C VAL A 44 7.41 -36.43 -18.15
N PRO A 45 7.44 -37.72 -17.74
CA PRO A 45 6.90 -38.16 -16.45
C PRO A 45 7.43 -37.38 -15.24
N ALA A 46 8.74 -37.11 -15.20
CA ALA A 46 9.37 -36.39 -14.10
C ALA A 46 8.84 -34.96 -13.90
N VAL A 47 8.27 -34.36 -14.94
CA VAL A 47 7.64 -33.02 -14.89
C VAL A 47 6.12 -33.15 -14.71
N ALA A 48 5.49 -34.08 -15.42
CA ALA A 48 4.05 -34.32 -15.35
C ALA A 48 3.57 -34.84 -13.97
N GLU A 49 4.46 -35.39 -13.16
CA GLU A 49 4.18 -35.81 -11.77
C GLU A 49 4.31 -34.66 -10.75
N LEU A 50 4.81 -33.49 -11.15
CA LEU A 50 4.94 -32.34 -10.25
C LEU A 50 3.57 -31.71 -10.00
N GLU A 51 3.17 -31.60 -8.73
CA GLU A 51 1.85 -31.07 -8.33
C GLU A 51 1.60 -29.62 -8.76
N HIS A 52 2.67 -28.85 -8.99
CA HIS A 52 2.61 -27.43 -9.38
C HIS A 52 2.68 -27.21 -10.91
N VAL A 53 2.62 -28.28 -11.72
CA VAL A 53 2.61 -28.17 -13.19
C VAL A 53 1.21 -28.49 -13.71
N ASP A 54 0.60 -27.52 -14.38
CA ASP A 54 -0.77 -27.64 -14.91
C ASP A 54 -0.81 -28.20 -16.33
N GLY A 55 0.29 -28.07 -17.07
CA GLY A 55 0.37 -28.58 -18.44
C GLY A 55 1.75 -28.57 -19.06
N VAL A 56 1.81 -28.95 -20.33
CA VAL A 56 3.04 -28.96 -21.12
C VAL A 56 2.83 -28.41 -22.52
N LEU A 57 3.85 -27.72 -23.03
CA LEU A 57 3.92 -27.34 -24.43
C LEU A 57 4.30 -28.56 -25.28
N VAL A 58 3.37 -28.98 -26.14
CA VAL A 58 3.57 -30.01 -27.17
C VAL A 58 3.95 -29.32 -28.47
N ARG A 59 5.21 -29.52 -28.88
CA ARG A 59 5.73 -29.07 -30.18
C ARG A 59 5.90 -30.26 -31.12
N VAL A 60 5.30 -30.17 -32.31
CA VAL A 60 5.45 -31.16 -33.40
C VAL A 60 5.73 -30.44 -34.72
N SER A 61 6.48 -31.07 -35.61
CA SER A 61 6.81 -30.50 -36.93
C SER A 61 5.73 -30.79 -37.96
N TRP A 62 5.45 -29.86 -38.88
CA TRP A 62 4.50 -30.10 -39.97
C TRP A 62 4.94 -31.27 -40.87
N GLU A 63 6.24 -31.41 -41.16
CA GLU A 63 6.74 -32.53 -41.98
C GLU A 63 6.49 -33.93 -41.37
N ASP A 64 6.44 -34.02 -40.04
CA ASP A 64 6.15 -35.29 -39.34
C ASP A 64 4.66 -35.63 -39.38
N ILE A 65 3.80 -34.59 -39.33
CA ILE A 65 2.35 -34.77 -39.35
C ILE A 65 1.83 -34.95 -40.77
N GLU A 66 2.43 -34.31 -41.78
CA GLU A 66 2.06 -34.45 -43.19
C GLU A 66 3.29 -34.86 -44.05
N PRO A 67 3.77 -36.11 -43.92
CA PRO A 67 4.96 -36.57 -44.63
C PRO A 67 4.79 -36.60 -46.16
N SER A 68 3.55 -36.62 -46.66
CA SER A 68 3.24 -36.45 -48.08
C SER A 68 1.90 -35.72 -48.27
N PRO A 69 1.68 -35.04 -49.41
CA PRO A 69 0.51 -34.17 -49.57
C PRO A 69 -0.82 -34.89 -49.30
N GLY A 70 -1.56 -34.41 -48.30
CA GLY A 70 -2.86 -34.95 -47.89
C GLY A 70 -2.83 -36.27 -47.12
N VAL A 71 -1.65 -36.76 -46.73
CA VAL A 71 -1.48 -37.95 -45.89
C VAL A 71 -1.03 -37.51 -44.50
N TYR A 72 -1.89 -37.72 -43.51
CA TYR A 72 -1.66 -37.25 -42.15
C TYR A 72 -1.30 -38.38 -41.18
N ASP A 73 -0.24 -38.20 -40.41
CA ASP A 73 0.10 -39.01 -39.25
C ASP A 73 -0.13 -38.22 -37.96
N TRP A 74 -1.19 -38.57 -37.24
CA TRP A 74 -1.60 -37.90 -36.01
C TRP A 74 -0.99 -38.51 -34.75
N SER A 75 -0.24 -39.61 -34.88
CA SER A 75 0.19 -40.44 -33.75
C SER A 75 1.04 -39.70 -32.71
N LEU A 76 1.84 -38.72 -33.15
CA LEU A 76 2.65 -37.90 -32.26
C LEU A 76 1.77 -37.04 -31.33
N ILE A 77 0.75 -36.38 -31.87
CA ILE A 77 -0.18 -35.53 -31.10
C ILE A 77 -1.10 -36.41 -30.24
N ASP A 78 -1.69 -37.45 -30.84
CA ASP A 78 -2.58 -38.38 -30.13
C ASP A 78 -1.88 -39.03 -28.91
N GLY A 79 -0.60 -39.40 -29.08
CA GLY A 79 0.21 -39.97 -28.00
C GLY A 79 0.47 -38.98 -26.86
N GLN A 80 0.70 -37.70 -27.16
CA GLN A 80 0.87 -36.68 -26.11
C GLN A 80 -0.46 -36.38 -25.40
N ILE A 81 -1.57 -36.31 -26.11
CA ILE A 81 -2.91 -36.16 -25.50
C ILE A 81 -3.18 -37.32 -24.55
N GLN A 82 -2.95 -38.56 -24.99
CA GLN A 82 -3.14 -39.74 -24.15
C GLN A 82 -2.25 -39.72 -22.90
N ALA A 83 -0.98 -39.29 -23.04
CA ALA A 83 -0.08 -39.16 -21.91
C ALA A 83 -0.55 -38.09 -20.92
N ALA A 84 -0.92 -36.90 -21.41
CA ALA A 84 -1.40 -35.79 -20.60
C ALA A 84 -2.69 -36.15 -19.83
N GLN A 85 -3.63 -36.83 -20.49
CA GLN A 85 -4.83 -37.40 -19.85
C GLN A 85 -4.47 -38.41 -18.74
N GLY A 86 -3.40 -39.20 -18.92
CA GLY A 86 -2.91 -40.13 -17.93
C GLY A 86 -2.39 -39.48 -16.65
N TYR A 87 -1.79 -38.29 -16.77
CA TYR A 87 -1.32 -37.48 -15.63
C TYR A 87 -2.32 -36.42 -15.16
N ASN A 88 -3.46 -36.28 -15.84
CA ASN A 88 -4.47 -35.26 -15.57
C ASN A 88 -3.92 -33.82 -15.68
N ILE A 89 -3.12 -33.56 -16.71
CA ILE A 89 -2.59 -32.24 -17.06
C ILE A 89 -3.07 -31.80 -18.45
N LYS A 90 -3.01 -30.50 -18.75
CA LYS A 90 -3.38 -29.92 -20.05
C LYS A 90 -2.19 -29.87 -21.01
N ILE A 91 -2.45 -29.56 -22.28
CA ILE A 91 -1.41 -29.26 -23.26
C ILE A 91 -1.66 -27.93 -23.97
N SER A 92 -0.58 -27.19 -24.25
CA SER A 92 -0.57 -26.18 -25.30
C SER A 92 0.02 -26.81 -26.57
N LEU A 93 -0.64 -26.61 -27.72
CA LEU A 93 -0.26 -27.26 -28.98
C LEU A 93 0.40 -26.25 -29.92
N ALA A 94 1.62 -26.52 -30.34
CA ALA A 94 2.32 -25.79 -31.40
C ALA A 94 2.72 -26.77 -32.52
N VAL A 95 2.15 -26.58 -33.71
CA VAL A 95 2.63 -27.27 -34.91
C VAL A 95 3.58 -26.34 -35.65
N VAL A 96 4.87 -26.64 -35.60
CA VAL A 96 5.93 -25.80 -36.17
C VAL A 96 6.04 -26.06 -37.66
N ASN A 97 6.09 -24.98 -38.44
CA ASN A 97 6.36 -24.96 -39.87
C ASN A 97 7.78 -24.37 -40.13
N GLY A 98 7.97 -23.49 -41.11
CA GLY A 98 9.27 -22.84 -41.37
C GLY A 98 10.37 -23.85 -41.70
N LEU A 99 11.36 -23.97 -40.82
CA LEU A 99 12.51 -24.88 -40.98
C LEU A 99 12.12 -26.35 -41.13
N VAL A 100 11.00 -26.74 -40.52
CA VAL A 100 10.49 -28.12 -40.52
C VAL A 100 9.21 -28.23 -41.34
N ALA A 101 9.06 -27.35 -42.34
CA ALA A 101 8.01 -27.44 -43.34
C ALA A 101 8.30 -28.60 -44.31
N PRO A 102 7.28 -29.34 -44.78
CA PRO A 102 7.50 -30.51 -45.61
C PRO A 102 8.27 -30.22 -46.90
N SER A 103 9.32 -30.99 -47.15
CA SER A 103 10.17 -30.84 -48.34
C SER A 103 9.41 -30.97 -49.67
N TRP A 104 8.26 -31.65 -49.69
CA TRP A 104 7.41 -31.79 -50.87
C TRP A 104 6.78 -30.47 -51.33
N LEU A 105 6.75 -29.42 -50.49
CA LEU A 105 6.27 -28.08 -50.89
C LEU A 105 7.04 -27.52 -52.08
N GLN A 106 8.34 -27.81 -52.18
CA GLN A 106 9.18 -27.38 -53.32
C GLN A 106 8.67 -27.97 -54.64
N SER A 107 8.16 -29.19 -54.62
CA SER A 107 7.60 -29.86 -55.81
C SER A 107 6.31 -29.21 -56.30
N LEU A 108 5.64 -28.42 -55.44
CA LEU A 108 4.45 -27.65 -55.76
C LEU A 108 4.76 -26.22 -56.23
N GLY A 109 6.04 -25.87 -56.34
CA GLY A 109 6.48 -24.55 -56.79
C GLY A 109 6.47 -23.46 -55.72
N VAL A 110 6.41 -23.84 -54.44
CA VAL A 110 6.57 -22.89 -53.32
C VAL A 110 7.95 -22.26 -53.38
N GLN A 111 8.01 -20.93 -53.33
CA GLN A 111 9.29 -20.22 -53.25
C GLN A 111 9.95 -20.50 -51.89
N MET A 112 11.20 -20.96 -51.93
CA MET A 112 12.02 -21.16 -50.73
C MET A 112 13.05 -20.03 -50.63
N PHE A 113 13.48 -19.72 -49.42
CA PHE A 113 14.66 -18.88 -49.18
C PHE A 113 15.61 -19.56 -48.21
N SER A 114 16.87 -19.15 -48.26
CA SER A 114 17.91 -19.63 -47.35
C SER A 114 18.50 -18.47 -46.57
N TYR A 115 18.84 -18.71 -45.30
CA TYR A 115 19.44 -17.73 -44.41
C TYR A 115 20.44 -18.39 -43.46
N GLN A 116 21.34 -17.60 -42.88
CA GLN A 116 22.24 -18.10 -41.83
C GLN A 116 21.52 -18.12 -40.48
N PHE A 117 21.54 -19.29 -39.85
CA PHE A 117 21.06 -19.50 -38.50
C PHE A 117 22.22 -20.04 -37.65
N HIS A 118 22.75 -19.18 -36.77
CA HIS A 118 23.96 -19.51 -36.01
C HIS A 118 25.12 -19.88 -36.96
N ASP A 119 25.62 -21.12 -36.90
CA ASP A 119 26.70 -21.64 -37.74
C ASP A 119 26.21 -22.50 -38.91
N SER A 120 24.89 -22.59 -39.15
CA SER A 120 24.29 -23.38 -40.24
C SER A 120 23.51 -22.52 -41.25
N THR A 121 23.45 -23.02 -42.49
CA THR A 121 22.57 -22.45 -43.52
C THR A 121 21.26 -23.24 -43.51
N GLU A 122 20.16 -22.55 -43.24
CA GLU A 122 18.84 -23.16 -43.18
C GLU A 122 18.00 -22.76 -44.39
N GLN A 123 16.98 -23.57 -44.73
CA GLN A 123 16.07 -23.33 -45.85
C GLN A 123 14.62 -23.51 -45.41
N MET A 124 13.75 -22.56 -45.78
CA MET A 124 12.32 -22.60 -45.44
C MET A 124 11.47 -21.93 -46.53
N PRO A 125 10.15 -22.17 -46.58
CA PRO A 125 9.26 -21.49 -47.51
C PRO A 125 9.19 -19.98 -47.20
N VAL A 126 8.98 -19.17 -48.24
CA VAL A 126 8.72 -17.74 -48.10
C VAL A 126 7.32 -17.54 -47.47
N PRO A 127 7.20 -16.85 -46.32
CA PRO A 127 5.92 -16.79 -45.58
C PRO A 127 4.74 -16.19 -46.37
N TRP A 128 5.02 -15.24 -47.28
CA TRP A 128 4.01 -14.63 -48.13
C TRP A 128 3.78 -15.35 -49.47
N ASP A 129 4.41 -16.51 -49.72
CA ASP A 129 4.12 -17.33 -50.91
C ASP A 129 2.66 -17.82 -50.86
N THR A 130 1.91 -17.60 -51.94
CA THR A 130 0.47 -17.89 -51.97
C THR A 130 0.16 -19.39 -51.99
N THR A 131 1.06 -20.21 -52.56
CA THR A 131 0.92 -21.67 -52.57
C THR A 131 1.20 -22.22 -51.17
N PHE A 132 2.22 -21.70 -50.50
CA PHE A 132 2.51 -22.01 -49.10
C PHE A 132 1.33 -21.65 -48.19
N GLN A 133 0.84 -20.41 -48.21
CA GLN A 133 -0.29 -19.96 -47.38
C GLN A 133 -1.54 -20.82 -47.61
N SER A 134 -1.82 -21.17 -48.87
CA SER A 134 -2.95 -22.05 -49.22
C SER A 134 -2.79 -23.46 -48.62
N ARG A 135 -1.60 -24.05 -48.71
CA ARG A 135 -1.31 -25.37 -48.14
C ARG A 135 -1.32 -25.36 -46.62
N TRP A 136 -0.76 -24.32 -46.01
CA TRP A 136 -0.78 -24.16 -44.58
C TRP A 136 -2.20 -24.02 -44.04
N SER A 137 -3.04 -23.18 -44.68
CA SER A 137 -4.45 -23.06 -44.31
C SER A 137 -5.22 -24.39 -44.46
N GLN A 138 -4.96 -25.17 -45.51
CA GLN A 138 -5.56 -26.50 -45.67
C GLN A 138 -5.13 -27.48 -44.57
N PHE A 139 -3.84 -27.48 -44.22
CA PHE A 139 -3.32 -28.27 -43.10
C PHE A 139 -4.01 -27.89 -41.78
N VAL A 140 -4.05 -26.60 -41.47
CA VAL A 140 -4.68 -26.06 -40.25
C VAL A 140 -6.16 -26.43 -40.18
N GLN A 141 -6.88 -26.44 -41.31
CA GLN A 141 -8.26 -26.93 -41.36
C GLN A 141 -8.37 -28.42 -41.01
N GLN A 142 -7.44 -29.28 -41.48
CA GLN A 142 -7.44 -30.71 -41.11
C GLN A 142 -7.06 -30.91 -39.63
N LEU A 143 -6.13 -30.12 -39.13
CA LEU A 143 -5.74 -30.10 -37.72
C LEU A 143 -6.95 -29.73 -36.83
N GLY A 144 -7.65 -28.64 -37.15
CA GLY A 144 -8.86 -28.22 -36.44
C GLY A 144 -10.01 -29.23 -36.57
N ALA A 145 -10.22 -29.80 -37.76
CA ALA A 145 -11.24 -30.83 -37.96
C ALA A 145 -11.05 -32.05 -37.03
N ARG A 146 -9.82 -32.33 -36.61
CA ARG A 146 -9.50 -33.40 -35.66
C ARG A 146 -9.56 -32.93 -34.20
N TYR A 147 -9.02 -31.75 -33.89
CA TYR A 147 -8.72 -31.36 -32.50
C TYR A 147 -9.50 -30.15 -31.96
N ALA A 148 -10.37 -29.51 -32.75
CA ALA A 148 -11.14 -28.32 -32.33
C ALA A 148 -12.11 -28.54 -31.15
N ASN A 149 -12.33 -29.79 -30.74
CA ASN A 149 -13.14 -30.14 -29.58
C ASN A 149 -12.37 -31.03 -28.59
N GLU A 150 -11.04 -31.04 -28.66
CA GLU A 150 -10.21 -31.78 -27.71
C GLU A 150 -9.98 -30.95 -26.45
N ASP A 151 -10.62 -31.34 -25.36
CA ASP A 151 -10.59 -30.62 -24.07
C ASP A 151 -9.21 -30.70 -23.37
N THR A 152 -8.35 -31.63 -23.76
CA THR A 152 -6.97 -31.72 -23.23
C THR A 152 -6.12 -30.53 -23.69
N ILE A 153 -6.44 -29.96 -24.86
CA ILE A 153 -5.77 -28.79 -25.40
C ILE A 153 -6.38 -27.54 -24.76
N SER A 154 -5.57 -26.75 -24.05
CA SER A 154 -6.00 -25.49 -23.43
C SER A 154 -5.65 -24.26 -24.28
N LEU A 155 -4.59 -24.36 -25.08
CA LEU A 155 -4.07 -23.27 -25.92
C LEU A 155 -3.53 -23.84 -27.24
N VAL A 156 -3.80 -23.17 -28.35
CA VAL A 156 -3.16 -23.48 -29.64
C VAL A 156 -2.30 -22.30 -30.07
N TYR A 157 -1.01 -22.56 -30.27
CA TYR A 157 -0.10 -21.57 -30.81
C TYR A 157 -0.26 -21.45 -32.33
N ILE A 158 -0.46 -20.21 -32.75
CA ILE A 158 -0.36 -19.79 -34.15
C ILE A 158 1.12 -19.61 -34.41
N THR A 159 1.74 -20.58 -35.07
CA THR A 159 3.16 -20.49 -35.42
C THR A 159 3.35 -19.51 -36.57
N ASN A 160 4.07 -18.44 -36.29
CA ASN A 160 4.40 -17.37 -37.22
C ASN A 160 5.88 -16.99 -37.11
N SER A 161 6.38 -16.32 -38.14
CA SER A 161 7.79 -15.94 -38.30
C SER A 161 8.08 -14.61 -37.63
N SER A 162 9.04 -14.49 -36.72
CA SER A 162 9.41 -13.19 -36.11
C SER A 162 10.94 -13.08 -35.92
N ALA A 163 11.46 -12.06 -35.24
CA ALA A 163 12.91 -11.98 -34.99
C ALA A 163 13.46 -13.16 -34.18
N ASN A 164 12.62 -13.83 -33.39
CA ASN A 164 13.07 -14.93 -32.54
C ASN A 164 12.03 -16.04 -32.31
N GLY A 165 11.10 -16.24 -33.26
CA GLY A 165 9.89 -17.02 -33.04
C GLY A 165 9.86 -18.47 -33.48
N PHE A 166 8.75 -19.15 -33.17
CA PHE A 166 8.56 -20.59 -33.42
C PHE A 166 8.87 -21.03 -34.86
N GLU A 167 8.44 -20.26 -35.87
CA GLU A 167 8.60 -20.63 -37.28
C GLU A 167 10.02 -20.32 -37.79
N MET A 168 10.61 -19.21 -37.35
CA MET A 168 11.95 -18.78 -37.76
C MET A 168 12.51 -17.69 -36.84
N GLN A 169 13.82 -17.46 -36.94
CA GLN A 169 14.47 -16.26 -36.43
C GLN A 169 14.90 -15.38 -37.61
N LEU A 170 14.45 -14.12 -37.67
CA LEU A 170 14.81 -13.19 -38.75
C LEU A 170 16.33 -13.00 -38.87
N PRO A 171 16.80 -12.64 -40.09
CA PRO A 171 18.17 -12.21 -40.37
C PRO A 171 18.81 -11.35 -39.28
N ARG A 172 19.92 -11.82 -38.70
CA ARG A 172 20.73 -11.05 -37.74
C ARG A 172 21.95 -10.37 -38.35
N SER A 173 22.23 -10.64 -39.63
CA SER A 173 23.36 -10.07 -40.37
C SER A 173 22.90 -9.14 -41.49
N PRO A 174 23.67 -8.08 -41.81
CA PRO A 174 23.37 -7.21 -42.95
C PRO A 174 23.24 -7.98 -44.28
N THR A 175 23.98 -9.06 -44.45
CA THR A 175 23.91 -9.92 -45.64
C THR A 175 22.59 -10.67 -45.72
N ASP A 176 22.13 -11.24 -44.61
CA ASP A 176 20.84 -11.94 -44.57
C ASP A 176 19.68 -10.95 -44.72
N THR A 177 19.77 -9.73 -44.17
CA THR A 177 18.78 -8.68 -44.38
C THR A 177 18.68 -8.31 -45.86
N ILE A 178 19.80 -8.17 -46.57
CA ILE A 178 19.80 -7.92 -48.02
C ILE A 178 19.14 -9.09 -48.78
N ASN A 179 19.45 -10.34 -48.42
CA ASN A 179 18.83 -11.50 -49.03
C ASN A 179 17.31 -11.53 -48.81
N TRP A 180 16.86 -11.16 -47.62
CA TRP A 180 15.46 -11.03 -47.25
C TRP A 180 14.73 -9.93 -48.04
N MET A 181 15.38 -8.79 -48.26
CA MET A 181 14.84 -7.74 -49.13
C MET A 181 14.77 -8.20 -50.60
N ASN A 182 15.78 -8.94 -51.08
CA ASN A 182 15.86 -9.40 -52.47
C ASN A 182 14.78 -10.42 -52.85
N ILE A 183 14.27 -11.21 -51.90
CA ILE A 183 13.15 -12.14 -52.15
C ILE A 183 11.78 -11.44 -52.20
N GLY A 184 11.74 -10.11 -52.02
CA GLY A 184 10.53 -9.29 -52.19
C GLY A 184 9.82 -8.92 -50.89
N TYR A 185 10.52 -8.93 -49.75
CA TYR A 185 9.95 -8.52 -48.46
C TYR A 185 9.38 -7.10 -48.51
N THR A 186 8.19 -6.95 -47.92
CA THR A 186 7.64 -5.66 -47.47
C THR A 186 6.90 -5.91 -46.15
N ASP A 187 6.86 -4.91 -45.26
CA ASP A 187 6.13 -5.01 -44.00
C ASP A 187 4.67 -5.45 -44.22
N THR A 188 4.02 -4.92 -45.26
CA THR A 188 2.64 -5.29 -45.62
C THR A 188 2.50 -6.74 -46.04
N LEU A 189 3.32 -7.24 -46.97
CA LEU A 189 3.24 -8.65 -47.41
C LEU A 189 3.46 -9.60 -46.23
N TYR A 190 4.35 -9.22 -45.33
CA TYR A 190 4.68 -10.01 -44.17
C TYR A 190 3.58 -9.99 -43.12
N ALA A 191 3.08 -8.82 -42.76
CA ALA A 191 1.93 -8.67 -41.87
C ALA A 191 0.70 -9.41 -42.41
N ASP A 192 0.40 -9.31 -43.71
CA ASP A 192 -0.75 -9.98 -44.33
C ASP A 192 -0.61 -11.51 -44.27
N SER A 193 0.61 -12.06 -44.38
CA SER A 193 0.82 -13.50 -44.20
C SER A 193 0.49 -13.96 -42.78
N TRP A 194 0.81 -13.18 -41.75
CA TRP A 194 0.47 -13.49 -40.36
C TRP A 194 -1.03 -13.36 -40.12
N LYS A 195 -1.67 -12.31 -40.63
CA LYS A 195 -3.13 -12.12 -40.54
C LYS A 195 -3.87 -13.31 -41.14
N ASN A 196 -3.44 -13.80 -42.31
CA ASN A 196 -4.01 -14.97 -42.94
C ASN A 196 -3.84 -16.25 -42.11
N ALA A 197 -2.68 -16.42 -41.45
CA ALA A 197 -2.46 -17.53 -40.54
C ALA A 197 -3.38 -17.44 -39.31
N ILE A 198 -3.46 -16.27 -38.68
CA ILE A 198 -4.34 -16.01 -37.52
C ILE A 198 -5.79 -16.34 -37.88
N ASP A 199 -6.29 -15.82 -39.01
CA ASP A 199 -7.67 -16.06 -39.44
C ASP A 199 -7.92 -17.55 -39.75
N ALA A 200 -6.93 -18.27 -40.31
CA ALA A 200 -7.04 -19.70 -40.57
C ALA A 200 -7.11 -20.54 -39.28
N PHE A 201 -6.24 -20.27 -38.31
CA PHE A 201 -6.25 -20.95 -37.01
C PHE A 201 -7.53 -20.62 -36.22
N ALA A 202 -7.92 -19.35 -36.22
CA ALA A 202 -9.14 -18.87 -35.60
C ALA A 202 -10.40 -19.52 -36.18
N GLN A 203 -10.42 -19.79 -37.48
CA GLN A 203 -11.51 -20.54 -38.11
C GLN A 203 -11.47 -22.04 -37.77
N ALA A 204 -10.28 -22.64 -37.73
CA ALA A 204 -10.10 -24.07 -37.51
C ALA A 204 -10.34 -24.49 -36.05
N PHE A 205 -10.07 -23.61 -35.09
CA PHE A 205 -10.19 -23.85 -33.64
C PHE A 205 -11.19 -22.89 -32.99
N PRO A 206 -12.50 -23.00 -33.28
CA PRO A 206 -13.52 -22.10 -32.76
C PRO A 206 -13.64 -22.09 -31.23
N ASN A 207 -13.23 -23.17 -30.56
CA ASN A 207 -13.49 -23.40 -29.13
C ASN A 207 -12.22 -23.34 -28.25
N HIS A 208 -11.06 -22.97 -28.81
CA HIS A 208 -9.80 -22.89 -28.08
C HIS A 208 -9.29 -21.46 -28.01
N ALA A 209 -8.57 -21.16 -26.93
CA ALA A 209 -7.71 -19.99 -26.87
C ALA A 209 -6.56 -20.13 -27.87
N LEU A 210 -6.17 -19.02 -28.48
CA LEU A 210 -5.11 -18.97 -29.49
C LEU A 210 -4.07 -17.94 -29.07
N ALA A 211 -2.80 -18.22 -29.25
CA ALA A 211 -1.75 -17.23 -29.01
C ALA A 211 -0.81 -17.17 -30.21
N HIS A 212 -0.33 -15.98 -30.52
CA HIS A 212 0.75 -15.79 -31.49
C HIS A 212 1.91 -15.08 -30.82
N GLU A 213 3.11 -15.38 -31.28
CA GLU A 213 4.31 -14.78 -30.75
C GLU A 213 4.58 -13.45 -31.46
N VAL A 214 4.97 -12.42 -30.70
CA VAL A 214 5.31 -11.10 -31.24
C VAL A 214 6.75 -10.75 -30.91
N HIS A 215 7.51 -10.37 -31.93
CA HIS A 215 8.83 -9.77 -31.79
C HIS A 215 9.01 -8.69 -32.88
N PRO A 216 9.93 -7.74 -32.69
CA PRO A 216 10.21 -6.74 -33.72
C PRO A 216 10.65 -7.40 -35.03
N VAL A 217 10.27 -6.81 -36.15
CA VAL A 217 10.67 -7.27 -37.48
C VAL A 217 11.73 -6.31 -38.02
N LEU A 218 12.95 -6.81 -38.22
CA LEU A 218 14.11 -6.00 -38.65
C LEU A 218 14.36 -4.76 -37.76
N GLY A 219 14.07 -4.87 -36.45
CA GLY A 219 14.25 -3.78 -35.48
C GLY A 219 13.10 -2.77 -35.40
N SER A 220 11.94 -3.08 -36.01
CA SER A 220 10.72 -2.25 -35.95
C SER A 220 9.55 -3.03 -35.38
N ASP A 221 8.76 -2.38 -34.53
CA ASP A 221 7.55 -2.97 -33.92
C ASP A 221 6.30 -2.83 -34.82
N ALA A 222 6.41 -2.14 -35.96
CA ALA A 222 5.25 -1.79 -36.79
C ALA A 222 4.45 -3.02 -37.25
N VAL A 223 5.12 -4.09 -37.70
CA VAL A 223 4.46 -5.33 -38.11
C VAL A 223 3.76 -6.00 -36.92
N ALA A 224 4.42 -6.07 -35.78
CA ALA A 224 3.87 -6.68 -34.58
C ALA A 224 2.61 -5.94 -34.09
N ILE A 225 2.65 -4.61 -34.07
CA ILE A 225 1.50 -3.75 -33.73
C ILE A 225 0.35 -3.95 -34.72
N GLU A 226 0.64 -3.99 -36.03
CA GLU A 226 -0.38 -4.17 -37.06
C GLU A 226 -1.07 -5.53 -36.95
N VAL A 227 -0.30 -6.60 -36.75
CA VAL A 227 -0.84 -7.95 -36.62
C VAL A 227 -1.64 -8.10 -35.33
N TYR A 228 -1.14 -7.60 -34.21
CA TYR A 228 -1.85 -7.60 -32.93
C TYR A 228 -3.20 -6.87 -33.04
N ASN A 229 -3.23 -5.69 -33.68
CA ASN A 229 -4.46 -4.95 -33.91
C ASN A 229 -5.46 -5.71 -34.81
N HIS A 230 -4.98 -6.40 -35.84
CA HIS A 230 -5.84 -7.26 -36.68
C HIS A 230 -6.44 -8.40 -35.87
N ALA A 231 -5.60 -9.14 -35.12
CA ALA A 231 -6.04 -10.27 -34.30
C ALA A 231 -7.15 -9.86 -33.32
N ARG A 232 -6.98 -8.70 -32.66
CA ARG A 232 -7.99 -8.12 -31.79
C ARG A 232 -9.27 -7.76 -32.52
N ALA A 233 -9.16 -7.11 -33.67
CA ALA A 233 -10.32 -6.65 -34.43
C ALA A 233 -11.16 -7.82 -34.97
N THR A 234 -10.53 -8.92 -35.37
CA THR A 234 -11.24 -10.05 -36.00
C THR A 234 -11.65 -11.14 -35.02
N ASN A 235 -10.91 -11.35 -33.93
CA ASN A 235 -11.10 -12.49 -33.01
C ASN A 235 -11.34 -12.10 -31.54
N GLY A 236 -11.29 -10.81 -31.21
CA GLY A 236 -11.56 -10.32 -29.87
C GLY A 236 -10.62 -10.91 -28.82
N SER A 237 -11.18 -11.32 -27.68
CA SER A 237 -10.42 -11.86 -26.54
C SER A 237 -9.85 -13.26 -26.75
N ARG A 238 -10.13 -13.92 -27.88
CA ARG A 238 -9.71 -15.30 -28.16
C ARG A 238 -8.28 -15.45 -28.65
N VAL A 239 -7.69 -14.37 -29.16
CA VAL A 239 -6.31 -14.37 -29.63
C VAL A 239 -5.45 -13.51 -28.70
N GLY A 240 -4.56 -14.15 -27.99
CA GLY A 240 -3.56 -13.57 -27.11
C GLY A 240 -2.18 -13.45 -27.73
N VAL A 241 -1.23 -13.08 -26.89
CA VAL A 241 0.16 -12.78 -27.25
C VAL A 241 1.13 -13.52 -26.33
N LEU A 242 2.05 -14.26 -26.94
CA LEU A 242 3.21 -14.83 -26.27
C LEU A 242 4.43 -13.91 -26.37
N ALA A 243 5.00 -13.57 -25.22
CA ALA A 243 6.36 -13.07 -25.09
C ALA A 243 7.33 -14.22 -24.83
N ALA A 244 8.00 -14.69 -25.88
CA ALA A 244 9.06 -15.68 -25.73
C ALA A 244 10.33 -15.04 -25.15
N TRP A 245 11.15 -15.86 -24.46
CA TRP A 245 12.44 -15.46 -23.90
C TRP A 245 12.33 -14.36 -22.84
N TRP A 246 11.34 -14.47 -21.97
CA TRP A 246 11.02 -13.48 -20.96
C TRP A 246 12.15 -13.27 -19.96
N MET A 247 12.57 -12.00 -19.84
CA MET A 247 13.47 -11.43 -18.83
C MET A 247 13.11 -9.94 -18.66
N VAL A 248 13.28 -9.37 -17.47
CA VAL A 248 13.09 -7.96 -17.12
C VAL A 248 13.96 -7.12 -18.04
N HIS A 249 15.20 -7.56 -18.25
CA HIS A 249 16.09 -6.90 -19.20
C HIS A 249 15.52 -6.86 -20.63
N ASN A 250 14.90 -7.95 -21.09
CA ASN A 250 14.29 -7.98 -22.42
C ASN A 250 13.04 -7.09 -22.49
N ALA A 251 12.22 -7.09 -21.45
CA ALA A 251 11.00 -6.30 -21.35
C ALA A 251 11.30 -4.78 -21.32
N GLU A 252 12.32 -4.37 -20.58
CA GLU A 252 12.60 -2.95 -20.34
C GLU A 252 13.64 -2.37 -21.31
N ASN A 253 14.64 -3.15 -21.74
CA ASN A 253 15.82 -2.62 -22.43
C ASN A 253 15.98 -3.12 -23.88
N VAL A 254 15.46 -4.30 -24.22
CA VAL A 254 15.69 -4.91 -25.54
C VAL A 254 14.47 -4.76 -26.46
N TYR A 255 13.27 -5.05 -25.96
CA TYR A 255 12.03 -5.07 -26.74
C TYR A 255 10.86 -4.35 -26.02
N PRO A 256 10.98 -3.04 -25.69
CA PRO A 256 9.96 -2.33 -24.92
C PRO A 256 8.58 -2.29 -25.59
N GLY A 257 8.51 -2.14 -26.92
CA GLY A 257 7.22 -2.17 -27.64
C GLY A 257 6.51 -3.54 -27.58
N MET A 258 7.28 -4.62 -27.50
CA MET A 258 6.75 -5.97 -27.28
C MET A 258 6.10 -6.09 -25.89
N PHE A 259 6.73 -5.49 -24.88
CA PHE A 259 6.23 -5.49 -23.52
C PHE A 259 4.92 -4.69 -23.41
N GLU A 260 4.81 -3.55 -24.09
CA GLU A 260 3.57 -2.78 -24.19
C GLU A 260 2.43 -3.57 -24.84
N ILE A 261 2.72 -4.28 -25.95
CA ILE A 261 1.73 -5.18 -26.60
C ILE A 261 1.28 -6.28 -25.63
N LEU A 262 2.21 -6.90 -24.91
CA LEU A 262 1.88 -7.94 -23.93
C LEU A 262 1.01 -7.41 -22.78
N GLN A 263 1.31 -6.21 -22.27
CA GLN A 263 0.52 -5.58 -21.21
C GLN A 263 -0.88 -5.24 -21.69
N ASP A 264 -1.02 -4.75 -22.93
CA ASP A 264 -2.33 -4.49 -23.51
C ASP A 264 -3.11 -5.80 -23.77
N ALA A 265 -2.44 -6.84 -24.26
CA ALA A 265 -3.03 -8.15 -24.49
C ALA A 265 -3.55 -8.77 -23.19
N SER A 266 -2.81 -8.63 -22.08
CA SER A 266 -3.23 -9.11 -20.76
C SER A 266 -4.57 -8.51 -20.29
N LYS A 267 -4.90 -7.30 -20.75
CA LYS A 267 -6.13 -6.57 -20.38
C LYS A 267 -7.28 -6.87 -21.33
N GLN A 268 -6.96 -7.14 -22.60
CA GLN A 268 -7.93 -7.15 -23.70
C GLN A 268 -8.24 -8.57 -24.20
N SER A 269 -7.32 -9.51 -24.02
CA SER A 269 -7.45 -10.91 -24.40
C SER A 269 -6.79 -11.82 -23.35
N HIS A 270 -5.61 -12.33 -23.65
CA HIS A 270 -4.76 -13.08 -22.74
C HIS A 270 -3.30 -12.93 -23.19
N SER A 271 -2.38 -13.15 -22.26
CA SER A 271 -0.95 -13.09 -22.55
C SER A 271 -0.20 -14.20 -21.85
N GLU A 272 0.84 -14.66 -22.54
CA GLU A 272 1.72 -15.74 -22.13
C GLU A 272 3.15 -15.23 -22.05
N VAL A 273 3.93 -15.79 -21.12
CA VAL A 273 5.39 -15.64 -21.15
C VAL A 273 6.03 -17.02 -21.20
N GLN A 274 7.10 -17.14 -21.99
CA GLN A 274 8.03 -18.27 -21.87
C GLN A 274 9.31 -17.75 -21.23
N VAL A 275 9.57 -18.13 -19.99
CA VAL A 275 10.72 -17.65 -19.22
C VAL A 275 12.02 -18.08 -19.88
N ALA A 276 13.01 -17.19 -19.93
CA ALA A 276 14.31 -17.55 -20.49
C ALA A 276 14.92 -18.75 -19.75
N ASN A 277 15.41 -19.73 -20.50
CA ASN A 277 16.10 -20.90 -19.96
C ASN A 277 17.35 -20.46 -19.21
N SER A 278 17.78 -21.25 -18.22
CA SER A 278 19.14 -21.35 -17.68
C SER A 278 19.44 -20.56 -16.41
N TYR A 279 18.47 -20.30 -15.54
CA TYR A 279 18.82 -19.88 -14.17
C TYR A 279 19.79 -20.87 -13.53
N THR A 280 19.55 -22.16 -13.73
CA THR A 280 20.41 -23.24 -13.23
C THR A 280 21.87 -23.18 -13.73
N ASN A 281 22.14 -22.59 -14.91
CA ASN A 281 23.47 -22.60 -15.53
C ASN A 281 24.11 -21.20 -15.70
N THR A 282 23.31 -20.14 -15.72
CA THR A 282 23.72 -18.74 -15.91
C THR A 282 22.77 -17.81 -15.14
N PRO A 283 22.76 -17.87 -13.80
CA PRO A 283 21.88 -17.04 -12.96
C PRO A 283 22.18 -15.54 -13.12
N GLU A 284 23.36 -15.17 -13.62
CA GLU A 284 23.78 -13.79 -13.85
C GLU A 284 23.07 -13.13 -15.05
N ARG A 285 22.29 -13.88 -15.83
CA ARG A 285 21.46 -13.34 -16.92
C ARG A 285 20.18 -12.67 -16.44
N PHE A 286 19.82 -12.88 -15.17
CA PHE A 286 18.61 -12.37 -14.56
C PHE A 286 18.88 -11.04 -13.84
N SER A 287 17.83 -10.27 -13.57
CA SER A 287 17.95 -8.99 -12.83
C SER A 287 18.53 -9.15 -11.42
N ASP A 288 18.82 -8.05 -10.73
CA ASP A 288 19.31 -8.06 -9.34
C ASP A 288 18.33 -8.76 -8.38
N ASP A 289 17.03 -8.81 -8.73
CA ASP A 289 15.97 -9.53 -8.02
C ASP A 289 15.88 -11.03 -8.41
N GLY A 290 16.79 -11.49 -9.28
CA GLY A 290 16.92 -12.88 -9.71
C GLY A 290 15.71 -13.41 -10.46
N TYR A 291 15.54 -14.73 -10.44
CA TYR A 291 14.44 -15.44 -11.11
C TYR A 291 13.05 -15.03 -10.59
N GLN A 292 12.96 -14.66 -9.31
CA GLN A 292 11.72 -14.22 -8.67
C GLN A 292 11.24 -12.89 -9.25
N GLY A 293 12.15 -11.94 -9.49
CA GLY A 293 11.81 -10.65 -10.10
C GLY A 293 11.18 -10.79 -11.49
N GLU A 294 11.62 -11.79 -12.26
CA GLU A 294 11.06 -12.10 -13.58
C GLU A 294 9.59 -12.52 -13.50
N ILE A 295 9.29 -13.43 -12.57
CA ILE A 295 7.95 -13.95 -12.32
C ILE A 295 7.05 -12.84 -11.78
N ASP A 296 7.56 -12.02 -10.86
CA ASP A 296 6.80 -10.93 -10.25
C ASP A 296 6.44 -9.86 -11.28
N LEU A 297 7.36 -9.49 -12.17
CA LEU A 297 7.08 -8.53 -13.24
C LEU A 297 6.02 -9.07 -14.22
N ALA A 298 6.11 -10.33 -14.61
CA ALA A 298 5.11 -10.94 -15.52
C ALA A 298 3.73 -11.00 -14.86
N LEU A 299 3.63 -11.43 -13.59
CA LEU A 299 2.36 -11.47 -12.86
C LEU A 299 1.76 -10.08 -12.64
N ALA A 300 2.59 -9.09 -12.31
CA ALA A 300 2.19 -7.68 -12.18
C ALA A 300 1.71 -7.09 -13.51
N SER A 301 2.23 -7.60 -14.63
CA SER A 301 1.83 -7.20 -15.98
C SER A 301 0.58 -7.92 -16.50
N GLY A 302 -0.14 -8.65 -15.63
CA GLY A 302 -1.40 -9.31 -15.96
C GLY A 302 -1.25 -10.70 -16.59
N VAL A 303 -0.03 -11.23 -16.75
CA VAL A 303 0.21 -12.57 -17.32
C VAL A 303 -0.34 -13.64 -16.38
N ARG A 304 -1.05 -14.64 -16.93
CA ARG A 304 -1.66 -15.75 -16.15
C ARG A 304 -1.30 -17.14 -16.66
N TYR A 305 -0.56 -17.22 -17.76
CA TYR A 305 0.00 -18.45 -18.29
C TYR A 305 1.52 -18.29 -18.44
N MET A 306 2.29 -19.23 -17.89
CA MET A 306 3.75 -19.19 -17.93
C MET A 306 4.33 -20.52 -18.37
N GLU A 307 5.30 -20.47 -19.29
CA GLU A 307 6.08 -21.64 -19.69
C GLU A 307 7.49 -21.56 -19.12
N VAL A 308 7.86 -22.60 -18.37
CA VAL A 308 9.18 -22.73 -17.75
C VAL A 308 9.90 -23.94 -18.32
N TRP A 309 11.22 -23.82 -18.53
CA TRP A 309 12.04 -24.89 -19.07
C TRP A 309 12.13 -26.07 -18.11
N ASN A 310 12.13 -27.28 -18.68
CA ASN A 310 12.17 -28.53 -17.90
C ASN A 310 13.33 -28.59 -16.90
N SER A 311 14.50 -28.04 -17.24
CA SER A 311 15.67 -28.00 -16.36
C SER A 311 15.46 -27.14 -15.12
N ASP A 312 14.73 -26.02 -15.24
CA ASP A 312 14.49 -25.09 -14.13
C ASP A 312 13.30 -25.58 -13.27
N LEU A 313 12.27 -26.20 -13.87
CA LEU A 313 11.19 -26.88 -13.12
C LEU A 313 11.70 -28.03 -12.25
N LEU A 314 12.73 -28.74 -12.70
CA LEU A 314 13.33 -29.87 -11.97
C LEU A 314 14.42 -29.43 -10.98
N ASN A 315 14.73 -28.13 -10.88
CA ASN A 315 15.74 -27.62 -9.96
C ASN A 315 15.18 -27.53 -8.52
N PRO A 316 15.76 -28.23 -7.54
CA PRO A 316 15.32 -28.16 -6.15
C PRO A 316 15.35 -26.75 -5.54
N GLU A 317 16.29 -25.89 -5.97
CA GLU A 317 16.43 -24.52 -5.46
C GLU A 317 15.27 -23.61 -5.87
N LEU A 318 14.61 -23.93 -6.99
CA LEU A 318 13.49 -23.16 -7.51
C LEU A 318 12.13 -23.74 -7.10
N THR A 319 12.09 -24.88 -6.41
CA THR A 319 10.83 -25.59 -6.12
C THR A 319 9.83 -24.72 -5.36
N GLU A 320 10.28 -23.94 -4.37
CA GLU A 320 9.40 -23.04 -3.60
C GLU A 320 8.84 -21.91 -4.49
N ILE A 321 9.69 -21.34 -5.36
CA ILE A 321 9.28 -20.32 -6.34
C ILE A 321 8.26 -20.88 -7.33
N MET A 322 8.46 -22.11 -7.83
CA MET A 322 7.53 -22.75 -8.78
C MET A 322 6.18 -23.06 -8.12
N GLN A 323 6.17 -23.49 -6.86
CA GLN A 323 4.93 -23.71 -6.10
C GLN A 323 4.18 -22.40 -5.83
N ASP A 324 4.88 -21.33 -5.47
CA ASP A 324 4.30 -19.98 -5.32
C ASP A 324 3.72 -19.49 -6.65
N THR A 325 4.51 -19.61 -7.72
CA THR A 325 4.12 -19.21 -9.09
C THR A 325 2.86 -19.95 -9.54
N ALA A 326 2.84 -21.29 -9.46
CA ALA A 326 1.68 -22.09 -9.81
C ALA A 326 0.46 -21.73 -8.97
N THR A 327 0.64 -21.47 -7.68
CA THR A 327 -0.44 -20.98 -6.82
C THR A 327 -0.98 -19.65 -7.35
N ARG A 328 -0.11 -18.67 -7.62
CA ARG A 328 -0.49 -17.32 -8.07
C ARG A 328 -1.12 -17.30 -9.46
N LEU A 329 -0.71 -18.20 -10.37
CA LEU A 329 -1.29 -18.34 -11.70
C LEU A 329 -2.67 -19.00 -11.67
N ASN A 330 -2.86 -20.03 -10.84
CA ASN A 330 -4.12 -20.77 -10.71
C ASN A 330 -5.11 -20.14 -9.73
N THR A 331 -4.70 -19.11 -8.99
CA THR A 331 -5.66 -18.31 -8.22
C THR A 331 -6.39 -17.41 -9.21
N ALA A 332 -7.63 -17.78 -9.57
CA ALA A 332 -8.46 -17.02 -10.49
C ALA A 332 -8.57 -15.54 -10.06
N PHE A 333 -7.80 -14.66 -10.71
CA PHE A 333 -8.09 -13.24 -10.73
C PHE A 333 -9.19 -13.04 -11.78
N CYS A 334 -10.43 -12.84 -11.32
CA CYS A 334 -11.60 -12.76 -12.18
C CYS A 334 -11.54 -11.57 -13.14
N SER A 335 -11.26 -11.80 -14.42
CA SER A 335 -11.31 -10.75 -15.45
C SER A 335 -12.73 -10.22 -15.73
N HIS A 336 -13.77 -11.01 -15.44
CA HIS A 336 -15.16 -10.59 -15.71
C HIS A 336 -15.82 -9.79 -14.58
N ALA A 337 -15.29 -9.86 -13.36
CA ALA A 337 -15.81 -9.09 -12.22
C ALA A 337 -14.99 -7.82 -11.95
N ASP A 338 -13.92 -7.61 -12.73
CA ASP A 338 -13.00 -6.47 -12.74
C ASP A 338 -13.50 -5.42 -13.76
N LEU A 339 -14.61 -4.77 -13.41
CA LEU A 339 -15.30 -3.81 -14.27
C LEU A 339 -14.46 -2.55 -14.54
N ASP A 340 -13.49 -2.25 -13.70
CA ASP A 340 -12.55 -1.14 -13.87
C ASP A 340 -11.27 -1.53 -14.64
N GLN A 341 -11.12 -2.80 -15.01
CA GLN A 341 -9.97 -3.37 -15.73
C GLN A 341 -8.61 -3.14 -15.02
N SER A 342 -8.63 -2.98 -13.69
CA SER A 342 -7.44 -2.76 -12.86
C SER A 342 -6.62 -4.02 -12.62
N GLY A 343 -7.12 -5.19 -13.04
CA GLY A 343 -6.56 -6.50 -12.78
C GLY A 343 -6.78 -6.98 -11.34
N SER A 344 -7.64 -6.30 -10.57
CA SER A 344 -7.84 -6.53 -9.14
C SER A 344 -9.28 -6.26 -8.72
N LEU A 345 -10.01 -7.33 -8.36
CA LEU A 345 -11.38 -7.24 -7.85
C LEU A 345 -11.49 -6.43 -6.55
N ASN A 346 -11.79 -5.15 -6.67
CA ASN A 346 -11.75 -4.17 -5.60
C ASN A 346 -13.13 -3.52 -5.38
N PHE A 347 -13.19 -2.48 -4.53
CA PHE A 347 -14.45 -1.82 -4.20
C PHE A 347 -15.04 -1.05 -5.39
N LEU A 348 -14.19 -0.56 -6.28
CA LEU A 348 -14.56 0.19 -7.47
C LEU A 348 -15.39 -0.68 -8.41
N ASP A 349 -15.01 -1.94 -8.63
CA ASP A 349 -15.77 -2.90 -9.44
C ASP A 349 -17.16 -3.19 -8.87
N VAL A 350 -17.26 -3.35 -7.56
CA VAL A 350 -18.54 -3.58 -6.88
C VAL A 350 -19.42 -2.34 -6.98
N SER A 351 -18.83 -1.16 -6.83
CA SER A 351 -19.54 0.10 -6.98
C SER A 351 -19.99 0.34 -8.44
N MET A 352 -19.19 -0.05 -9.42
CA MET A 352 -19.52 -0.02 -10.85
C MET A 352 -20.61 -1.02 -11.21
N PHE A 353 -20.59 -2.23 -10.64
CA PHE A 353 -21.65 -3.22 -10.80
C PHE A 353 -22.96 -2.73 -10.20
N ILE A 354 -22.94 -2.18 -8.98
CA ILE A 354 -24.12 -1.62 -8.32
C ILE A 354 -24.68 -0.43 -9.10
N ALA A 355 -23.81 0.44 -9.63
CA ALA A 355 -24.20 1.57 -10.47
C ALA A 355 -24.81 1.10 -11.80
N ALA A 356 -24.21 0.10 -12.46
CA ALA A 356 -24.71 -0.49 -13.70
C ALA A 356 -26.04 -1.24 -13.52
N TYR A 357 -26.18 -1.99 -12.42
CA TYR A 357 -27.41 -2.72 -12.07
C TYR A 357 -28.55 -1.75 -11.71
N SER A 358 -28.25 -0.68 -10.97
CA SER A 358 -29.21 0.38 -10.63
C SER A 358 -29.59 1.24 -11.84
N GLY A 359 -28.67 1.38 -12.81
CA GLY A 359 -28.86 2.11 -14.06
C GLY A 359 -29.48 1.29 -15.20
N MET A 360 -29.83 0.03 -14.95
CA MET A 360 -30.34 -0.91 -15.97
C MET A 360 -29.43 -1.06 -17.21
N SER A 361 -28.12 -1.07 -17.01
CA SER A 361 -27.13 -1.19 -18.07
C SER A 361 -26.89 -2.66 -18.46
N ALA A 362 -26.61 -2.91 -19.74
CA ALA A 362 -26.24 -4.24 -20.26
C ALA A 362 -24.97 -4.82 -19.60
N VAL A 363 -24.12 -3.96 -19.02
CA VAL A 363 -22.91 -4.35 -18.27
C VAL A 363 -23.23 -5.11 -16.97
N ALA A 364 -24.47 -4.99 -16.45
CA ALA A 364 -24.90 -5.67 -15.23
C ALA A 364 -25.68 -6.97 -15.47
N ASP A 365 -25.92 -7.35 -16.73
CA ASP A 365 -26.53 -8.62 -17.14
C ASP A 365 -25.46 -9.73 -17.12
N PHE A 366 -25.09 -10.16 -15.92
CA PHE A 366 -24.03 -11.13 -15.67
C PHE A 366 -24.37 -12.55 -16.08
N THR A 367 -25.67 -12.86 -16.22
CA THR A 367 -26.14 -14.14 -16.77
C THR A 367 -26.29 -14.12 -18.28
N ASN A 368 -26.20 -12.92 -18.89
CA ASN A 368 -26.32 -12.65 -20.32
C ASN A 368 -27.64 -13.17 -20.90
N ASP A 369 -28.72 -13.08 -20.11
CA ASP A 369 -30.04 -13.61 -20.45
C ASP A 369 -31.01 -12.53 -21.00
N GLY A 370 -30.55 -11.28 -21.06
CA GLY A 370 -31.29 -10.12 -21.53
C GLY A 370 -32.21 -9.50 -20.47
N THR A 371 -32.19 -9.97 -19.22
CA THR A 371 -33.07 -9.51 -18.14
C THR A 371 -32.36 -9.35 -16.79
N LEU A 372 -32.22 -8.10 -16.33
CA LEU A 372 -31.64 -7.80 -15.01
C LEU A 372 -32.50 -8.30 -13.85
N ASN A 373 -32.02 -9.32 -13.15
CA ASN A 373 -32.73 -9.95 -12.04
C ASN A 373 -31.76 -10.42 -10.93
N PHE A 374 -32.28 -11.07 -9.89
CA PHE A 374 -31.47 -11.50 -8.74
C PHE A 374 -30.39 -12.54 -9.13
N LEU A 375 -30.58 -13.25 -10.24
CA LEU A 375 -29.63 -14.24 -10.74
C LEU A 375 -28.36 -13.58 -11.30
N ASP A 376 -28.42 -12.36 -11.84
CA ASP A 376 -27.23 -11.59 -12.25
C ASP A 376 -26.40 -11.15 -11.05
N VAL A 377 -27.08 -10.70 -9.99
CA VAL A 377 -26.46 -10.37 -8.71
C VAL A 377 -25.83 -11.63 -8.10
N SER A 378 -26.55 -12.75 -8.15
CA SER A 378 -26.06 -14.03 -7.68
C SER A 378 -24.87 -14.54 -8.51
N ALA A 379 -24.87 -14.37 -9.83
CA ALA A 379 -23.79 -14.77 -10.73
C ALA A 379 -22.53 -13.92 -10.51
N TYR A 380 -22.68 -12.60 -10.38
CA TYR A 380 -21.62 -11.66 -9.99
C TYR A 380 -21.00 -12.00 -8.61
N LEU A 381 -21.84 -12.40 -7.64
CA LEU A 381 -21.37 -12.79 -6.31
C LEU A 381 -20.81 -14.22 -6.26
N SER A 382 -21.25 -15.11 -7.15
CA SER A 382 -20.79 -16.51 -7.24
C SER A 382 -19.44 -16.62 -7.93
N SER A 383 -19.15 -15.77 -8.92
CA SER A 383 -17.80 -15.66 -9.52
C SER A 383 -16.75 -15.22 -8.49
N ARG A 384 -17.17 -14.58 -7.39
CA ARG A 384 -16.36 -14.19 -6.22
C ARG A 384 -16.11 -15.30 -5.20
N MET A 385 -16.78 -16.47 -5.28
CA MET A 385 -16.84 -17.46 -4.20
C MET A 385 -16.79 -18.92 -4.67
N HIS A 386 -15.63 -19.44 -5.08
CA HIS A 386 -15.45 -20.88 -5.33
C HIS A 386 -14.52 -21.54 -4.31
N THR A 387 -15.11 -22.26 -3.33
CA THR A 387 -14.71 -23.64 -2.91
C THR A 387 -15.62 -24.17 -1.77
N SER A 388 -16.39 -25.21 -2.12
CA SER A 388 -16.99 -26.27 -1.27
C SER A 388 -17.74 -25.89 0.03
N LEU A 389 -19.07 -25.73 -0.12
CA LEU A 389 -20.07 -25.64 0.94
C LEU A 389 -20.66 -27.03 1.26
N PHE A 390 -20.33 -27.62 2.42
CA PHE A 390 -21.28 -28.40 3.24
C PHE A 390 -20.68 -28.67 4.62
N LYS A 391 -21.21 -27.94 5.60
CA LYS A 391 -21.13 -28.06 7.08
C LYS A 391 -20.85 -26.68 7.63
N VAL A 392 -21.80 -26.19 8.43
CA VAL A 392 -21.69 -24.96 9.21
C VAL A 392 -20.36 -25.01 9.97
N SER A 393 -19.37 -24.24 9.50
CA SER A 393 -18.01 -24.33 10.03
C SER A 393 -17.41 -22.92 10.10
N PRO A 394 -16.31 -22.72 10.85
CA PRO A 394 -15.72 -21.43 11.26
C PRO A 394 -15.43 -20.40 10.16
N LYS A 395 -15.71 -20.70 8.89
CA LYS A 395 -15.47 -19.86 7.71
C LYS A 395 -16.34 -18.61 7.61
N PHE A 396 -17.53 -18.56 8.22
CA PHE A 396 -18.29 -17.29 8.32
C PHE A 396 -17.60 -16.29 9.27
N ILE A 397 -16.92 -16.82 10.29
CA ILE A 397 -16.04 -16.03 11.17
C ILE A 397 -14.69 -15.77 10.47
N ALA A 398 -14.20 -16.70 9.64
CA ALA A 398 -13.00 -16.50 8.82
C ALA A 398 -13.20 -15.46 7.71
N LEU A 399 -14.39 -15.29 7.13
CA LEU A 399 -14.71 -14.26 6.13
C LEU A 399 -14.63 -12.86 6.75
N ILE A 400 -15.08 -12.72 8.00
CA ILE A 400 -14.90 -11.53 8.82
C ILE A 400 -13.43 -11.31 9.22
N VAL A 401 -12.67 -12.39 9.39
CA VAL A 401 -11.24 -12.33 9.74
C VAL A 401 -10.35 -12.07 8.51
N LEU A 402 -10.74 -12.54 7.33
CA LEU A 402 -10.08 -12.31 6.03
C LEU A 402 -10.35 -10.91 5.48
N LEU A 403 -11.46 -10.27 5.87
CA LEU A 403 -11.71 -8.83 5.67
C LEU A 403 -10.65 -7.92 6.30
N PHE A 404 -9.76 -8.44 7.17
CA PHE A 404 -8.71 -7.67 7.86
C PHE A 404 -7.30 -8.30 7.77
N LEU A 405 -7.10 -9.33 6.94
CA LEU A 405 -5.82 -10.05 6.81
C LEU A 405 -5.21 -9.98 5.39
N SER A 406 -5.49 -8.94 4.61
CA SER A 406 -4.73 -8.71 3.37
C SER A 406 -3.26 -8.35 3.67
N PRO A 407 -2.28 -8.91 2.93
CA PRO A 407 -0.95 -8.36 2.89
C PRO A 407 -0.98 -6.93 2.34
N ARG A 408 -0.04 -6.13 2.86
CA ARG A 408 0.21 -4.71 2.63
C ARG A 408 0.11 -4.32 1.14
N SER A 409 -0.73 -3.34 0.82
CA SER A 409 -0.38 -2.41 -0.26
C SER A 409 0.38 -1.24 0.37
N HIS A 410 1.58 -0.95 -0.12
CA HIS A 410 2.34 0.27 0.19
C HIS A 410 1.74 1.51 -0.47
N ALA A 411 0.40 1.52 -0.61
CA ALA A 411 -0.35 2.47 -1.39
C ALA A 411 -0.23 3.88 -0.81
N GLN A 412 -0.08 4.83 -1.72
CA GLN A 412 -0.24 6.26 -1.46
C GLN A 412 -1.61 6.52 -0.83
N LEU A 413 -1.64 7.31 0.23
CA LEU A 413 -2.87 7.75 0.89
C LEU A 413 -3.00 9.27 0.75
N THR A 414 -4.05 9.73 0.08
CA THR A 414 -4.32 11.17 -0.05
C THR A 414 -5.19 11.65 1.10
N PHE A 415 -4.80 12.77 1.72
CA PHE A 415 -5.53 13.42 2.80
C PHE A 415 -5.72 14.91 2.51
N GLU A 416 -6.84 15.43 3.00
CA GLU A 416 -7.06 16.87 3.12
C GLU A 416 -6.54 17.34 4.47
N TYR A 417 -5.67 18.35 4.46
CA TYR A 417 -5.11 18.90 5.70
C TYR A 417 -5.68 20.27 6.08
N ALA A 418 -6.23 21.01 5.11
CA ALA A 418 -6.88 22.30 5.32
C ALA A 418 -7.85 22.63 4.18
N GLN A 419 -8.70 23.65 4.40
CA GLN A 419 -9.52 24.26 3.34
C GLN A 419 -9.30 25.78 3.30
N VAL A 420 -9.24 26.34 2.09
CA VAL A 420 -9.17 27.78 1.84
C VAL A 420 -10.19 28.15 0.77
N GLY A 421 -11.06 29.12 1.04
CA GLY A 421 -12.13 29.50 0.09
C GLY A 421 -13.10 28.36 -0.26
N GLY A 422 -13.21 27.33 0.60
CA GLY A 422 -13.99 26.12 0.36
C GLY A 422 -13.32 25.10 -0.58
N GLN A 423 -12.06 25.33 -1.00
CA GLN A 423 -11.26 24.37 -1.73
C GLN A 423 -10.30 23.63 -0.78
N PRO A 424 -10.14 22.31 -0.93
CA PRO A 424 -9.22 21.53 -0.10
C PRO A 424 -7.76 21.75 -0.51
N ILE A 425 -6.86 21.78 0.46
CA ILE A 425 -5.42 21.61 0.25
C ILE A 425 -5.03 20.20 0.69
N LEU A 426 -4.35 19.49 -0.20
CA LEU A 426 -4.15 18.05 -0.10
C LEU A 426 -2.69 17.69 0.17
N LEU A 427 -2.49 16.51 0.76
CA LEU A 427 -1.20 15.85 0.87
C LEU A 427 -1.32 14.38 0.49
N ASP A 428 -0.21 13.81 0.01
CA ASP A 428 -0.07 12.40 -0.29
C ASP A 428 0.95 11.76 0.66
N PHE A 429 0.48 10.81 1.46
CA PHE A 429 1.28 10.07 2.43
C PHE A 429 1.72 8.72 1.89
N TYR A 430 2.99 8.43 2.06
CA TYR A 430 3.65 7.21 1.62
C TYR A 430 4.32 6.52 2.84
N PRO A 431 3.81 5.35 3.28
CA PRO A 431 4.40 4.63 4.41
C PRO A 431 5.78 4.03 4.05
N PRO A 432 6.65 3.76 5.04
CA PRO A 432 7.93 3.09 4.81
C PRO A 432 7.73 1.69 4.22
N THR A 433 8.59 1.28 3.27
CA THR A 433 8.40 -0.01 2.58
C THR A 433 8.80 -1.21 3.43
N ASN A 434 9.73 -1.03 4.37
CA ASN A 434 10.12 -2.06 5.33
C ASN A 434 9.08 -2.29 6.46
N GLY A 435 8.01 -1.50 6.51
CA GLY A 435 6.97 -1.60 7.54
C GLY A 435 7.41 -1.09 8.92
N ALA A 436 8.40 -0.20 8.99
CA ALA A 436 8.78 0.49 10.22
C ALA A 436 7.59 1.22 10.85
N ASN A 437 7.45 1.09 12.18
CA ASN A 437 6.51 1.86 12.98
C ASN A 437 7.27 2.96 13.73
N HIS A 438 6.66 4.14 13.89
CA HIS A 438 7.33 5.36 14.36
C HIS A 438 8.50 5.78 13.46
N ALA A 439 8.30 5.66 12.15
CA ALA A 439 9.28 6.12 11.17
C ALA A 439 9.50 7.65 11.27
N PRO A 440 10.74 8.15 11.14
CA PRO A 440 10.97 9.56 10.84
C PRO A 440 10.16 9.96 9.59
N LEU A 441 9.54 11.13 9.63
CA LEU A 441 8.69 11.62 8.54
C LEU A 441 9.43 12.70 7.75
N ILE A 442 9.55 12.48 6.45
CA ILE A 442 9.96 13.49 5.48
C ILE A 442 8.71 14.23 5.00
N VAL A 443 8.62 15.51 5.27
CA VAL A 443 7.64 16.43 4.69
C VAL A 443 8.25 17.00 3.41
N TRP A 444 7.84 16.44 2.28
CA TRP A 444 8.35 16.82 0.96
C TRP A 444 7.55 18.00 0.38
N ILE A 445 8.27 19.01 -0.10
CA ILE A 445 7.72 20.23 -0.68
C ILE A 445 8.27 20.39 -2.10
N HIS A 446 7.38 20.43 -3.08
CA HIS A 446 7.78 20.50 -4.49
C HIS A 446 8.33 21.89 -4.87
N GLY A 447 9.28 21.92 -5.82
CA GLY A 447 9.71 23.15 -6.47
C GLY A 447 8.73 23.63 -7.54
N GLY A 448 8.96 24.83 -8.10
CA GLY A 448 8.11 25.40 -9.16
C GLY A 448 7.97 26.92 -9.15
N GLY A 449 8.92 27.65 -8.54
CA GLY A 449 8.88 29.13 -8.46
C GLY A 449 7.64 29.69 -7.78
N TRP A 450 7.08 28.95 -6.81
CA TRP A 450 5.79 29.20 -6.14
C TRP A 450 4.57 29.31 -7.05
N GLN A 451 4.72 28.96 -8.33
CA GLN A 451 3.73 29.14 -9.39
C GLN A 451 3.27 27.83 -10.01
N ASN A 452 4.07 26.77 -9.92
CA ASN A 452 3.85 25.54 -10.68
C ASN A 452 4.02 24.28 -9.82
N ASN A 453 3.67 23.14 -10.42
CA ASN A 453 3.69 21.78 -9.86
C ASN A 453 2.63 21.53 -8.78
N SER A 454 2.71 20.35 -8.14
CA SER A 454 1.81 19.88 -7.09
C SER A 454 2.51 18.78 -6.28
N ARG A 455 1.85 18.27 -5.24
CA ARG A 455 2.26 17.13 -4.43
C ARG A 455 2.58 15.85 -5.23
N ALA A 456 2.11 15.73 -6.48
CA ALA A 456 2.48 14.63 -7.37
C ALA A 456 3.96 14.66 -7.77
N PHE A 457 4.61 15.84 -7.68
CA PHE A 457 6.03 16.00 -7.92
C PHE A 457 6.83 15.66 -6.65
N THR A 458 6.98 14.36 -6.38
CA THR A 458 7.66 13.85 -5.17
C THR A 458 9.18 13.91 -5.24
N GLY A 459 9.73 14.30 -6.39
CA GLY A 459 11.17 14.34 -6.66
C GLY A 459 11.87 13.04 -6.25
N HIS A 460 12.79 13.14 -5.31
CA HIS A 460 13.68 12.05 -4.90
C HIS A 460 13.31 11.44 -3.54
N SER A 461 12.36 12.03 -2.81
CA SER A 461 12.01 11.66 -1.44
C SER A 461 11.54 10.22 -1.28
N LEU A 462 10.80 9.67 -2.25
CA LEU A 462 10.21 8.33 -2.15
C LEU A 462 11.25 7.21 -2.07
N ARG A 463 12.50 7.44 -2.53
CA ARG A 463 13.57 6.43 -2.43
C ARG A 463 13.99 6.15 -1.00
N LEU A 464 13.83 7.10 -0.08
CA LEU A 464 14.19 6.89 1.33
C LEU A 464 13.19 6.00 2.08
N ARG A 465 12.06 5.63 1.45
CA ARG A 465 11.07 4.71 2.04
C ARG A 465 11.63 3.32 2.33
N SER A 466 12.56 2.84 1.51
CA SER A 466 13.27 1.56 1.73
C SER A 466 14.22 1.61 2.92
N ARG A 467 14.68 2.81 3.29
CA ARG A 467 15.53 3.08 4.45
C ARG A 467 14.73 3.33 5.74
N GLY A 468 13.41 3.12 5.72
CA GLY A 468 12.56 3.21 6.91
C GLY A 468 11.96 4.60 7.19
N PHE A 469 12.05 5.53 6.24
CA PHE A 469 11.37 6.83 6.31
C PHE A 469 9.93 6.74 5.80
N ALA A 470 9.03 7.47 6.44
CA ALA A 470 7.75 7.83 5.85
C ALA A 470 7.91 9.12 5.05
N VAL A 471 7.09 9.32 4.02
CA VAL A 471 7.10 10.56 3.22
C VAL A 471 5.68 11.13 3.14
N ALA A 472 5.52 12.42 3.38
CA ALA A 472 4.30 13.18 3.11
C ALA A 472 4.62 14.28 2.10
N SER A 473 4.13 14.15 0.88
CA SER A 473 4.24 15.18 -0.17
C SER A 473 3.04 16.11 -0.09
N ILE A 474 3.25 17.42 0.02
CA ILE A 474 2.19 18.40 0.31
C ILE A 474 1.96 19.37 -0.85
N ASP A 475 0.71 19.76 -1.08
CA ASP A 475 0.37 20.94 -1.87
C ASP A 475 0.48 22.21 -1.01
N TYR A 476 0.69 23.36 -1.65
CA TYR A 476 0.58 24.70 -1.06
C TYR A 476 -0.01 25.66 -2.11
N ARG A 477 -0.59 26.79 -1.69
CA ARG A 477 -1.19 27.77 -2.62
C ARG A 477 -0.15 28.37 -3.56
N LEU A 478 -0.42 28.30 -4.86
CA LEU A 478 0.44 28.85 -5.89
C LEU A 478 0.03 30.28 -6.27
N THR A 479 1.00 31.17 -6.50
CA THR A 479 0.73 32.56 -6.90
C THR A 479 0.01 32.64 -8.25
N SER A 480 0.24 31.67 -9.15
CA SER A 480 -0.46 31.54 -10.43
C SER A 480 -1.94 31.12 -10.30
N GLN A 481 -2.38 30.74 -9.10
CA GLN A 481 -3.71 30.20 -8.83
C GLN A 481 -4.58 31.16 -8.00
N ALA A 482 -4.31 32.46 -8.02
CA ALA A 482 -5.07 33.47 -7.26
C ALA A 482 -6.60 33.31 -7.39
N GLY A 483 -7.09 32.99 -8.59
CA GLY A 483 -8.52 32.79 -8.86
C GLY A 483 -9.16 31.51 -8.29
N GLN A 484 -8.37 30.57 -7.75
CA GLN A 484 -8.88 29.28 -7.24
C GLN A 484 -9.32 29.35 -5.77
N TRP A 485 -8.81 30.30 -5.00
CA TRP A 485 -8.96 30.35 -3.53
C TRP A 485 -10.01 31.36 -3.05
N GLY A 486 -10.96 31.71 -3.91
CA GLY A 486 -11.96 32.73 -3.61
C GLY A 486 -11.33 34.12 -3.49
N SER A 487 -11.59 34.84 -2.40
CA SER A 487 -10.98 36.15 -2.10
C SER A 487 -9.70 36.04 -1.27
N GLU A 488 -9.23 34.82 -0.99
CA GLU A 488 -8.07 34.60 -0.13
C GLU A 488 -6.76 34.88 -0.89
N SER A 489 -5.78 35.42 -0.18
CA SER A 489 -4.47 35.73 -0.76
C SER A 489 -3.71 34.46 -1.13
N VAL A 490 -2.97 34.53 -2.24
CA VAL A 490 -1.95 33.55 -2.65
C VAL A 490 -0.54 34.15 -2.59
N SER A 491 -0.38 35.39 -2.15
CA SER A 491 0.92 35.99 -1.88
C SER A 491 1.38 35.68 -0.46
N TRP A 492 2.68 35.83 -0.21
CA TRP A 492 3.28 35.62 1.11
C TRP A 492 2.54 36.39 2.21
N PRO A 493 2.29 35.79 3.40
CA PRO A 493 2.78 34.51 3.92
C PRO A 493 1.86 33.29 3.68
N ALA A 494 1.01 33.30 2.63
CA ALA A 494 0.07 32.20 2.35
C ALA A 494 0.74 30.82 2.32
N GLN A 495 1.89 30.70 1.64
CA GLN A 495 2.64 29.47 1.51
C GLN A 495 3.21 28.98 2.84
N ALA A 496 3.70 29.88 3.70
CA ALA A 496 4.15 29.53 5.05
C ALA A 496 3.00 28.96 5.89
N HIS A 497 1.83 29.60 5.84
CA HIS A 497 0.66 29.13 6.57
C HIS A 497 0.21 27.73 6.12
N ASP A 498 0.31 27.44 4.82
CA ASP A 498 -0.06 26.15 4.24
C ASP A 498 0.88 25.03 4.70
N ILE A 499 2.20 25.22 4.58
CA ILE A 499 3.18 24.20 4.99
C ILE A 499 3.17 23.99 6.52
N LYS A 500 2.94 25.05 7.30
CA LYS A 500 2.79 24.97 8.76
C LYS A 500 1.52 24.19 9.14
N ALA A 501 0.39 24.47 8.48
CA ALA A 501 -0.84 23.72 8.67
C ALA A 501 -0.68 22.23 8.33
N ALA A 502 0.05 21.90 7.26
CA ALA A 502 0.36 20.53 6.89
C ALA A 502 1.17 19.82 7.99
N VAL A 503 2.21 20.45 8.56
CA VAL A 503 2.98 19.87 9.66
C VAL A 503 2.11 19.64 10.90
N ARG A 504 1.28 20.62 11.29
CA ARG A 504 0.33 20.46 12.42
C ARG A 504 -0.61 19.29 12.20
N TRP A 505 -1.18 19.16 11.01
CA TRP A 505 -2.07 18.06 10.67
C TRP A 505 -1.35 16.71 10.71
N LEU A 506 -0.16 16.61 10.12
CA LEU A 506 0.65 15.39 10.11
C LEU A 506 1.03 14.97 11.53
N ARG A 507 1.41 15.93 12.38
CA ARG A 507 1.73 15.69 13.80
C ARG A 507 0.51 15.27 14.61
N ALA A 508 -0.63 15.92 14.42
CA ALA A 508 -1.90 15.54 15.05
C ALA A 508 -2.34 14.11 14.70
N ASN A 509 -1.96 13.65 13.50
CA ASN A 509 -2.30 12.34 12.97
C ASN A 509 -1.15 11.32 13.04
N ALA A 510 -0.05 11.65 13.71
CA ALA A 510 1.18 10.84 13.73
C ALA A 510 0.93 9.39 14.19
N ASP A 511 0.11 9.18 15.23
CA ASP A 511 -0.27 7.84 15.72
C ASP A 511 -1.01 7.02 14.67
N THR A 512 -1.87 7.66 13.89
CA THR A 512 -2.67 7.02 12.83
C THR A 512 -1.78 6.67 11.64
N LEU A 513 -0.85 7.56 11.32
CA LEU A 513 0.09 7.45 10.20
C LEU A 513 1.32 6.60 10.53
N GLY A 514 1.64 6.36 11.81
CA GLY A 514 2.75 5.50 12.26
C GLY A 514 4.10 6.14 12.11
N VAL A 515 4.10 7.47 12.22
CA VAL A 515 5.28 8.31 12.13
C VAL A 515 5.65 8.81 13.51
N ASN A 516 6.92 9.12 13.71
CA ASN A 516 7.40 9.69 14.96
C ASN A 516 7.06 11.19 15.02
N PRO A 517 6.21 11.65 15.95
CA PRO A 517 5.82 13.07 16.04
C PRO A 517 6.98 14.02 16.38
N CYS A 518 8.13 13.48 16.81
CA CYS A 518 9.34 14.22 17.17
C CYS A 518 10.50 14.04 16.18
N ALA A 519 10.27 13.46 15.01
CA ALA A 519 11.30 13.33 13.98
C ALA A 519 10.74 13.73 12.60
N PHE A 520 10.36 15.00 12.49
CA PHE A 520 9.88 15.60 11.24
C PHE A 520 11.02 16.30 10.52
N ILE A 521 11.20 15.95 9.25
CA ILE A 521 12.26 16.44 8.38
C ILE A 521 11.60 17.23 7.25
N SER A 522 11.82 18.54 7.16
CA SER A 522 11.40 19.29 5.96
C SER A 522 12.40 19.04 4.84
N TRP A 523 11.90 18.82 3.61
CA TRP A 523 12.73 18.67 2.44
C TRP A 523 12.04 19.20 1.19
N GLY A 524 12.72 20.01 0.38
CA GLY A 524 12.23 20.37 -0.94
C GLY A 524 13.32 20.86 -1.88
N THR A 525 12.92 21.19 -3.12
CA THR A 525 13.82 21.70 -4.17
C THR A 525 13.39 23.09 -4.65
N SER A 526 14.33 23.98 -4.98
CA SER A 526 14.03 25.33 -5.52
C SER A 526 13.04 26.08 -4.60
N ALA A 527 11.89 26.54 -5.09
CA ALA A 527 10.83 27.12 -4.25
C ALA A 527 10.38 26.21 -3.07
N GLY A 528 10.43 24.89 -3.22
CA GLY A 528 10.20 23.95 -2.12
C GLY A 528 11.37 23.84 -1.16
N GLY A 529 12.60 24.07 -1.63
CA GLY A 529 13.81 24.18 -0.80
C GLY A 529 13.75 25.44 0.07
N HIS A 530 13.31 26.57 -0.53
CA HIS A 530 12.94 27.79 0.20
C HIS A 530 11.92 27.51 1.31
N LEU A 531 10.79 26.87 1.00
CA LEU A 531 9.74 26.57 1.98
C LEU A 531 10.21 25.56 3.05
N SER A 532 11.07 24.61 2.67
CA SER A 532 11.72 23.70 3.61
C SER A 532 12.62 24.46 4.60
N ALA A 533 13.37 25.44 4.09
CA ALA A 533 14.21 26.31 4.91
C ALA A 533 13.39 27.25 5.79
N ILE A 534 12.27 27.79 5.30
CA ILE A 534 11.31 28.54 6.11
C ILE A 534 10.84 27.70 7.30
N LEU A 535 10.44 26.43 7.10
CA LEU A 535 10.04 25.57 8.22
C LEU A 535 11.17 25.43 9.25
N GLY A 536 12.42 25.25 8.80
CA GLY A 536 13.57 25.12 9.68
C GLY A 536 13.98 26.41 10.41
N THR A 537 13.73 27.59 9.86
CA THR A 537 14.10 28.88 10.47
C THR A 537 12.96 29.57 11.21
N SER A 538 11.75 29.02 11.18
CA SER A 538 10.55 29.63 11.78
C SER A 538 9.87 28.77 12.84
N ASN A 539 10.57 27.81 13.45
CA ASN A 539 10.04 27.07 14.61
C ASN A 539 9.58 28.05 15.70
N GLY A 540 8.33 27.91 16.16
CA GLY A 540 7.71 28.82 17.13
C GLY A 540 7.50 30.28 16.70
N ASP A 541 7.67 30.63 15.41
CA ASP A 541 7.44 31.99 14.92
C ASP A 541 5.93 32.30 14.85
N PRO A 542 5.41 33.25 15.66
CA PRO A 542 3.98 33.53 15.72
C PRO A 542 3.43 34.23 14.47
N TYR A 543 4.27 34.91 13.68
CA TYR A 543 3.85 35.60 12.46
C TYR A 543 3.64 34.60 11.32
N LEU A 544 4.52 33.61 11.20
CA LEU A 544 4.45 32.59 10.14
C LEU A 544 3.58 31.37 10.49
N GLU A 545 3.13 31.23 11.74
CA GLU A 545 2.33 30.08 12.18
C GLU A 545 0.98 29.98 11.45
N GLY A 546 0.35 31.12 11.16
CA GLY A 546 -0.98 31.19 10.55
C GLY A 546 -2.09 30.60 11.40
N THR A 547 -3.32 30.63 10.88
CA THR A 547 -4.53 30.12 11.57
C THR A 547 -5.28 29.08 10.73
N LEU A 548 -4.59 28.50 9.75
CA LEU A 548 -5.18 27.56 8.80
C LEU A 548 -5.26 26.13 9.38
N GLY A 549 -6.41 25.48 9.20
CA GLY A 549 -6.69 24.11 9.66
C GLY A 549 -7.23 24.01 11.09
N ASP A 550 -7.62 22.80 11.50
CA ASP A 550 -8.31 22.53 12.78
C ASP A 550 -7.37 22.17 13.95
N HIS A 551 -6.05 22.19 13.72
CA HIS A 551 -5.04 21.69 14.67
C HIS A 551 -4.13 22.80 15.21
N LEU A 552 -4.69 23.98 15.51
CA LEU A 552 -3.93 25.16 15.92
C LEU A 552 -3.22 25.03 17.27
N ASP A 553 -3.61 24.05 18.09
CA ASP A 553 -2.98 23.71 19.37
C ASP A 553 -1.80 22.74 19.22
N VAL A 554 -1.51 22.27 18.00
CA VAL A 554 -0.42 21.34 17.70
C VAL A 554 0.76 22.12 17.15
N SER A 555 1.98 21.81 17.62
CA SER A 555 3.19 22.44 17.11
C SER A 555 3.35 22.19 15.60
N SER A 556 3.89 23.18 14.90
CA SER A 556 4.29 23.12 13.48
C SER A 556 5.81 22.94 13.29
N ASP A 557 6.55 22.69 14.37
CA ASP A 557 8.01 22.69 14.35
C ASP A 557 8.57 21.51 13.55
N VAL A 558 9.72 21.65 12.92
CA VAL A 558 10.48 20.54 12.32
C VAL A 558 11.80 20.35 13.06
N GLN A 559 12.34 19.13 13.00
CA GLN A 559 13.57 18.76 13.72
C GLN A 559 14.81 18.80 12.84
N ILE A 560 14.65 18.66 11.52
CA ILE A 560 15.73 18.69 10.53
C ILE A 560 15.19 19.40 9.28
N ALA A 561 16.02 20.21 8.63
CA ALA A 561 15.69 20.82 7.34
C ALA A 561 16.68 20.43 6.24
N VAL A 562 16.15 20.12 5.07
CA VAL A 562 16.91 19.79 3.86
C VAL A 562 16.52 20.75 2.75
N ASP A 563 17.48 21.54 2.29
CA ASP A 563 17.31 22.56 1.25
C ASP A 563 18.10 22.17 0.01
N TYR A 564 17.41 21.85 -1.09
CA TYR A 564 18.04 21.68 -2.38
C TYR A 564 17.86 22.96 -3.20
N PHE A 565 18.93 23.74 -3.30
CA PHE A 565 19.08 24.95 -4.14
C PHE A 565 17.90 25.94 -4.04
N GLY A 566 17.39 26.17 -2.83
CA GLY A 566 16.34 27.14 -2.57
C GLY A 566 16.82 28.60 -2.63
N PRO A 567 15.97 29.54 -3.06
CA PRO A 567 16.14 30.96 -2.78
C PRO A 567 16.06 31.21 -1.27
N THR A 568 16.97 32.00 -0.69
CA THR A 568 17.07 32.17 0.78
C THR A 568 17.14 33.62 1.23
N ASP A 569 17.48 34.53 0.33
CA ASP A 569 17.51 35.98 0.52
C ASP A 569 16.93 36.64 -0.74
N LEU A 570 15.61 36.89 -0.71
CA LEU A 570 14.85 37.35 -1.89
C LEU A 570 15.28 38.73 -2.36
N LEU A 571 15.82 39.57 -1.47
CA LEU A 571 16.32 40.90 -1.81
C LEU A 571 17.64 40.80 -2.59
N ASN A 572 18.45 39.78 -2.33
CA ASN A 572 19.77 39.61 -2.93
C ASN A 572 19.85 38.55 -4.04
N MET A 573 18.71 38.06 -4.53
CA MET A 573 18.64 37.12 -5.65
C MET A 573 19.33 37.63 -6.92
N ASN A 574 18.94 38.80 -7.44
CA ASN A 574 19.57 39.38 -8.64
C ASN A 574 21.03 39.86 -8.39
N PRO A 575 21.34 40.52 -7.26
CA PRO A 575 22.72 40.87 -6.90
C PRO A 575 23.68 39.68 -6.79
N ASP A 576 23.19 38.50 -6.45
CA ASP A 576 24.00 37.29 -6.29
C ASP A 576 24.32 36.58 -7.62
N VAL A 577 23.77 37.04 -8.75
CA VAL A 577 24.04 36.47 -10.08
C VAL A 577 25.51 36.70 -10.46
N THR A 578 26.28 35.62 -10.56
CA THR A 578 27.70 35.64 -10.96
C THR A 578 27.87 35.37 -12.46
N ASP A 579 28.75 36.10 -13.15
CA ASP A 579 29.09 35.86 -14.57
C ASP A 579 30.43 35.11 -14.70
N PRO A 580 30.51 33.90 -15.30
CA PRO A 580 29.47 32.87 -15.58
C PRO A 580 29.22 31.92 -14.38
N PRO A 581 28.06 31.20 -14.33
CA PRO A 581 27.16 30.92 -15.45
C PRO A 581 26.10 31.99 -15.76
N GLY A 582 25.96 33.03 -14.94
CA GLY A 582 24.84 33.98 -15.00
C GLY A 582 23.54 33.36 -14.49
N SER A 583 22.44 34.11 -14.58
CA SER A 583 21.08 33.60 -14.40
C SER A 583 20.27 33.78 -15.69
N ILE A 584 19.43 32.81 -16.02
CA ILE A 584 18.46 32.92 -17.12
C ILE A 584 17.20 33.69 -16.71
N VAL A 585 17.08 34.05 -15.44
CA VAL A 585 15.96 34.76 -14.84
C VAL A 585 16.42 36.16 -14.42
N ASP A 586 15.62 37.18 -14.76
CA ASP A 586 15.75 38.50 -14.16
C ASP A 586 14.97 38.51 -12.84
N HIS A 587 15.68 38.38 -11.73
CA HIS A 587 15.05 38.23 -10.42
C HIS A 587 14.47 39.55 -9.89
N ASP A 588 14.84 40.70 -10.45
CA ASP A 588 14.28 42.00 -10.09
C ASP A 588 13.03 42.37 -10.89
N ALA A 589 12.70 41.58 -11.91
CA ALA A 589 11.54 41.82 -12.76
C ALA A 589 10.24 41.77 -11.95
N ILE A 590 9.25 42.58 -12.33
CA ILE A 590 7.96 42.65 -11.63
C ILE A 590 7.17 41.32 -11.68
N ASP A 591 7.44 40.51 -12.70
CA ASP A 591 6.89 39.17 -12.93
C ASP A 591 7.84 38.04 -12.51
N SER A 592 8.94 38.36 -11.81
CA SER A 592 9.79 37.34 -11.19
C SER A 592 9.03 36.56 -10.12
N GLY A 593 9.46 35.32 -9.84
CA GLY A 593 8.80 34.48 -8.83
C GLY A 593 8.79 35.13 -7.45
N GLU A 594 9.87 35.83 -7.10
CA GLU A 594 10.06 36.56 -5.86
C GLU A 594 9.12 37.77 -5.78
N SER A 595 9.02 38.56 -6.85
CA SER A 595 8.10 39.69 -6.93
C SER A 595 6.64 39.23 -6.80
N LEU A 596 6.25 38.17 -7.52
CA LEU A 596 4.89 37.61 -7.44
C LEU A 596 4.58 37.04 -6.05
N LEU A 597 5.55 36.37 -5.42
CA LEU A 597 5.43 35.88 -4.05
C LEU A 597 5.18 37.03 -3.07
N LEU A 598 5.86 38.16 -3.24
CA LEU A 598 5.69 39.38 -2.43
C LEU A 598 4.47 40.24 -2.84
N GLY A 599 3.66 39.76 -3.79
CA GLY A 599 2.39 40.38 -4.14
C GLY A 599 2.48 41.50 -5.18
N SER A 600 3.49 41.48 -6.06
CA SER A 600 3.66 42.47 -7.14
C SER A 600 2.43 42.63 -8.04
N GLU A 601 1.62 41.58 -8.23
CA GLU A 601 0.35 41.69 -8.99
C GLU A 601 -0.64 42.67 -8.36
N THR A 602 -0.62 42.80 -7.03
CA THR A 602 -1.51 43.69 -6.29
C THR A 602 -0.87 45.05 -6.05
N THR A 603 0.43 45.09 -5.74
CA THR A 603 1.13 46.32 -5.37
C THR A 603 1.68 47.09 -6.57
N GLY A 604 1.97 46.40 -7.68
CA GLY A 604 2.68 46.96 -8.83
C GLY A 604 4.16 47.27 -8.55
N ILE A 605 4.74 46.68 -7.51
CA ILE A 605 6.11 46.94 -7.03
C ILE A 605 6.93 45.65 -7.12
N SER A 606 8.10 45.68 -7.75
CA SER A 606 9.00 44.52 -7.83
C SER A 606 9.91 44.38 -6.61
N VAL A 607 10.50 43.19 -6.41
CA VAL A 607 11.50 42.97 -5.33
C VAL A 607 12.74 43.87 -5.48
N GLY A 608 13.11 44.21 -6.72
CA GLY A 608 14.18 45.17 -6.99
C GLY A 608 13.84 46.58 -6.49
N GLU A 609 12.61 47.05 -6.72
CA GLU A 609 12.14 48.34 -6.20
C GLU A 609 12.05 48.36 -4.67
N ILE A 610 11.68 47.24 -4.04
CA ILE A 610 11.70 47.09 -2.58
C ILE A 610 13.13 47.26 -2.06
N ARG A 611 14.11 46.59 -2.68
CA ARG A 611 15.52 46.71 -2.30
C ARG A 611 16.04 48.14 -2.46
N ASP A 612 15.68 48.82 -3.54
CA ASP A 612 16.14 50.20 -3.80
C ASP A 612 15.61 51.22 -2.77
N HIS A 613 14.55 50.86 -2.02
CA HIS A 613 13.92 51.68 -0.98
C HIS A 613 14.01 51.06 0.42
N ILE A 614 14.98 50.17 0.67
CA ILE A 614 15.09 49.44 1.94
C ILE A 614 15.23 50.36 3.17
N ASP A 615 15.81 51.54 2.99
CA ASP A 615 16.03 52.55 4.03
C ASP A 615 14.86 53.56 4.15
N ASP A 616 13.81 53.45 3.33
CA ASP A 616 12.64 54.33 3.41
C ASP A 616 11.70 53.85 4.54
N PRO A 617 11.52 54.63 5.62
CA PRO A 617 10.68 54.22 6.74
C PRO A 617 9.18 54.36 6.48
N ASN A 618 8.76 54.85 5.32
CA ASN A 618 7.35 55.09 4.99
C ASN A 618 6.71 53.88 4.29
N ASP A 619 5.41 53.73 4.45
CA ASP A 619 4.63 52.76 3.69
C ASP A 619 4.53 53.16 2.19
N PRO A 620 4.56 52.18 1.26
CA PRO A 620 4.54 50.74 1.52
C PRO A 620 5.92 50.09 1.76
N TRP A 621 7.02 50.84 1.65
CA TRP A 621 8.39 50.30 1.63
C TRP A 621 8.79 49.56 2.89
N VAL A 622 8.54 50.15 4.06
CA VAL A 622 8.85 49.50 5.35
C VAL A 622 8.07 48.18 5.52
N SER A 623 6.81 48.14 5.09
CA SER A 623 5.96 46.95 5.17
C SER A 623 6.39 45.88 4.17
N LEU A 624 6.73 46.27 2.94
CA LEU A 624 7.20 45.34 1.90
C LEU A 624 8.60 44.79 2.19
N ASN A 625 9.48 45.60 2.77
CA ASN A 625 10.79 45.15 3.25
C ASN A 625 10.61 44.12 4.38
N ALA A 626 9.77 44.41 5.38
CA ALA A 626 9.46 43.45 6.43
C ALA A 626 8.86 42.15 5.87
N LEU A 627 8.01 42.24 4.84
CA LEU A 627 7.46 41.09 4.14
C LEU A 627 8.56 40.26 3.45
N ALA A 628 9.46 40.91 2.71
CA ALA A 628 10.59 40.27 2.04
C ALA A 628 11.56 39.59 3.03
N VAL A 629 11.83 40.24 4.17
CA VAL A 629 12.62 39.67 5.26
C VAL A 629 11.93 38.42 5.83
N SER A 630 10.63 38.48 6.09
CA SER A 630 9.87 37.32 6.59
C SER A 630 9.80 36.16 5.61
N ALA A 631 9.96 36.44 4.31
CA ALA A 631 10.01 35.45 3.24
C ALA A 631 11.44 34.96 2.93
N SER A 632 12.46 35.41 3.66
CA SER A 632 13.87 35.10 3.38
C SER A 632 14.48 34.28 4.52
N PRO A 633 14.59 32.94 4.41
CA PRO A 633 15.06 32.10 5.52
C PRO A 633 16.48 32.42 5.98
N ALA A 634 17.37 32.91 5.10
CA ALA A 634 18.70 33.37 5.54
C ALA A 634 18.59 34.59 6.47
N LEU A 635 17.75 35.56 6.12
CA LEU A 635 17.51 36.74 6.94
C LEU A 635 16.79 36.38 8.25
N LEU A 636 15.82 35.45 8.23
CA LEU A 636 15.20 34.94 9.46
C LEU A 636 16.24 34.33 10.41
N ALA A 637 17.15 33.49 9.90
CA ALA A 637 18.19 32.84 10.69
C ALA A 637 19.19 33.84 11.29
N GLU A 638 19.43 35.00 10.65
CA GLU A 638 20.24 36.08 11.22
C GLU A 638 19.56 36.78 12.39
N HIS A 639 18.23 36.94 12.35
CA HIS A 639 17.47 37.66 13.37
C HIS A 639 17.04 36.78 14.55
N ALA A 640 16.73 35.51 14.28
CA ALA A 640 16.32 34.53 15.28
C ALA A 640 17.10 33.23 15.04
N PRO A 641 18.00 32.84 15.98
CA PRO A 641 18.73 31.59 15.89
C PRO A 641 17.79 30.40 15.69
N SER A 642 17.91 29.72 14.55
CA SER A 642 17.30 28.40 14.38
C SER A 642 17.95 27.42 15.36
N ASN A 643 17.21 26.41 15.79
CA ASN A 643 17.75 25.24 16.52
C ASN A 643 17.68 23.96 15.67
N VAL A 644 17.41 24.09 14.38
CA VAL A 644 17.15 23.00 13.44
C VAL A 644 18.40 22.76 12.60
N PRO A 645 19.02 21.58 12.62
CA PRO A 645 20.12 21.24 11.71
C PRO A 645 19.72 21.33 10.23
N PHE A 646 20.64 21.81 9.38
CA PHE A 646 20.43 21.98 7.93
C PHE A 646 21.37 21.16 7.07
N PHE A 647 20.81 20.49 6.06
CA PHE A 647 21.57 19.97 4.93
C PHE A 647 21.19 20.75 3.67
N ILE A 648 22.18 21.42 3.08
CA ILE A 648 22.01 22.25 1.90
C ILE A 648 22.75 21.59 0.75
N ALA A 649 22.12 21.40 -0.40
CA ALA A 649 22.79 20.92 -1.61
C ALA A 649 22.48 21.84 -2.79
N HIS A 650 23.51 22.24 -3.53
CA HIS A 650 23.36 23.23 -4.60
C HIS A 650 24.42 23.00 -5.69
N GLY A 651 24.01 23.05 -6.95
CA GLY A 651 24.93 23.04 -8.09
C GLY A 651 25.70 24.34 -8.16
N ASP A 652 27.03 24.27 -8.31
CA ASP A 652 27.85 25.50 -8.39
C ASP A 652 27.68 26.25 -9.71
N SER A 653 26.97 25.64 -10.67
CA SER A 653 26.73 26.15 -12.02
C SER A 653 25.22 26.31 -12.28
N ASP A 654 24.42 26.51 -11.22
CA ASP A 654 22.97 26.71 -11.29
C ASP A 654 22.62 28.01 -12.03
N PRO A 655 21.92 27.94 -13.18
CA PRO A 655 21.56 29.12 -13.96
C PRO A 655 20.21 29.73 -13.56
N VAL A 656 19.55 29.24 -12.52
CA VAL A 656 18.22 29.70 -12.09
C VAL A 656 18.26 30.30 -10.69
N VAL A 657 18.86 29.60 -9.73
CA VAL A 657 19.08 30.14 -8.38
C VAL A 657 20.58 30.27 -8.18
N PRO A 658 21.13 31.47 -7.91
CA PRO A 658 22.55 31.63 -7.68
C PRO A 658 23.03 30.82 -6.48
N PHE A 659 24.15 30.13 -6.66
CA PHE A 659 24.80 29.34 -5.61
C PHE A 659 25.05 30.13 -4.30
N ASN A 660 25.25 31.45 -4.41
CA ASN A 660 25.43 32.34 -3.27
C ASN A 660 24.25 32.37 -2.29
N GLN A 661 23.03 32.04 -2.73
CA GLN A 661 21.88 31.89 -1.83
C GLN A 661 22.12 30.81 -0.79
N SER A 662 22.69 29.67 -1.17
CA SER A 662 23.06 28.63 -0.20
C SER A 662 24.23 29.04 0.70
N ASN A 663 25.18 29.84 0.21
CA ASN A 663 26.25 30.40 1.05
C ASN A 663 25.70 31.36 2.11
N ARG A 664 24.72 32.21 1.75
CA ARG A 664 24.05 33.13 2.69
C ARG A 664 23.35 32.37 3.81
N LEU A 665 22.53 31.37 3.46
CA LEU A 665 21.83 30.56 4.46
C LEU A 665 22.82 29.82 5.36
N LEU A 666 23.85 29.19 4.79
CA LEU A 666 24.90 28.53 5.58
C LEU A 666 25.59 29.51 6.54
N GLY A 667 25.94 30.71 6.06
CA GLY A 667 26.58 31.75 6.87
C GLY A 667 25.71 32.18 8.05
N ALA A 668 24.42 32.42 7.81
CA ALA A 668 23.45 32.80 8.83
C ALA A 668 23.27 31.70 9.90
N LEU A 669 23.21 30.43 9.49
CA LEU A 669 23.06 29.29 10.40
C LEU A 669 24.35 29.00 11.20
N GLN A 670 25.52 29.18 10.58
CA GLN A 670 26.81 28.99 11.27
C GLN A 670 27.07 30.07 12.31
N ALA A 671 26.62 31.32 12.07
CA ALA A 671 26.68 32.40 13.04
C ALA A 671 25.92 32.08 14.34
N THR A 672 24.96 31.15 14.29
CA THR A 672 24.09 30.75 15.40
C THR A 672 24.44 29.36 15.97
N SER A 673 25.59 28.79 15.59
CA SER A 673 26.09 27.47 16.02
C SER A 673 25.15 26.29 15.69
N VAL A 674 24.33 26.44 14.66
CA VAL A 674 23.43 25.38 14.19
C VAL A 674 24.20 24.36 13.34
N PRO A 675 24.08 23.04 13.60
CA PRO A 675 24.72 22.02 12.79
C PRO A 675 24.24 22.10 11.33
N SER A 676 25.06 22.66 10.45
CA SER A 676 24.68 22.95 9.07
C SER A 676 25.79 22.59 8.09
N GLN A 677 25.44 21.92 7.01
CA GLN A 677 26.36 21.49 5.97
C GLN A 677 25.87 21.96 4.59
N LEU A 678 26.79 22.47 3.77
CA LEU A 678 26.57 22.71 2.35
C LEU A 678 27.36 21.70 1.52
N LEU A 679 26.67 20.98 0.64
CA LEU A 679 27.21 20.12 -0.39
C LEU A 679 27.19 20.86 -1.75
N PRO A 680 28.29 21.50 -2.16
CA PRO A 680 28.43 22.00 -3.52
C PRO A 680 28.53 20.83 -4.50
N VAL A 681 27.69 20.80 -5.53
CA VAL A 681 27.76 19.81 -6.60
C VAL A 681 28.44 20.43 -7.81
N ILE A 682 29.72 20.13 -7.96
CA ILE A 682 30.60 20.74 -8.95
C ILE A 682 30.12 20.46 -10.38
N GLY A 683 29.91 21.51 -11.17
CA GLY A 683 29.43 21.48 -12.55
C GLY A 683 27.94 21.21 -12.72
N ALA A 684 27.18 21.04 -11.63
CA ALA A 684 25.73 20.82 -11.72
C ALA A 684 24.95 22.14 -11.85
N GLY A 685 23.85 22.10 -12.60
CA GLY A 685 22.90 23.20 -12.72
C GLY A 685 21.71 23.08 -11.75
N HIS A 686 20.54 23.61 -12.14
CA HIS A 686 19.30 23.62 -11.33
C HIS A 686 18.61 22.25 -11.13
N ASN A 687 19.34 21.16 -11.35
CA ASN A 687 18.93 19.79 -11.08
C ASN A 687 20.15 19.01 -10.59
N LEU A 688 20.02 18.29 -9.48
CA LEU A 688 21.15 17.59 -8.88
C LEU A 688 21.15 16.10 -9.23
N PRO A 689 22.30 15.53 -9.63
CA PRO A 689 22.45 14.09 -9.84
C PRO A 689 22.29 13.32 -8.52
N THR A 690 21.38 12.35 -8.52
CA THR A 690 20.96 11.60 -7.32
C THR A 690 22.06 10.73 -6.72
N TRP A 691 22.92 10.15 -7.57
CA TRP A 691 24.07 9.34 -7.15
C TRP A 691 25.16 10.15 -6.42
N VAL A 692 25.11 11.48 -6.48
CA VAL A 692 26.02 12.35 -5.72
C VAL A 692 25.39 12.75 -4.38
N THR A 693 24.11 13.10 -4.38
CA THR A 693 23.46 13.75 -3.23
C THR A 693 22.84 12.78 -2.23
N ASP A 694 22.27 11.65 -2.69
CA ASP A 694 21.48 10.77 -1.82
C ASP A 694 22.34 10.09 -0.72
N ASP A 695 23.55 9.63 -1.03
CA ASP A 695 24.43 8.98 -0.05
C ASP A 695 24.94 9.95 1.02
N HIS A 696 25.28 11.18 0.62
CA HIS A 696 25.71 12.23 1.55
C HIS A 696 24.57 12.67 2.46
N LEU A 697 23.37 12.86 1.88
CA LEU A 697 22.18 13.20 2.65
C LEU A 697 21.83 12.09 3.65
N LEU A 698 21.80 10.83 3.21
CA LEU A 698 21.49 9.70 4.08
C LEU A 698 22.44 9.58 5.25
N SER A 699 23.75 9.65 4.99
CA SER A 699 24.76 9.59 6.05
C SER A 699 24.61 10.74 7.06
N TRP A 700 24.29 11.93 6.56
CA TRP A 700 24.06 13.09 7.42
C TRP A 700 22.76 12.97 8.22
N LEU A 701 21.67 12.53 7.60
CA LEU A 701 20.38 12.30 8.27
C LEU A 701 20.50 11.27 9.39
N GLU A 702 21.20 10.16 9.16
CA GLU A 702 21.45 9.14 10.19
C GLU A 702 22.16 9.72 11.41
N GLN A 703 23.14 10.61 11.20
CA GLN A 703 23.85 11.29 12.28
C GLN A 703 22.94 12.26 13.05
N GLN A 704 22.17 13.09 12.35
CA GLN A 704 21.29 14.07 13.00
C GLN A 704 20.14 13.40 13.74
N LEU A 705 19.53 12.36 13.16
CA LEU A 705 18.46 11.60 13.80
C LEU A 705 18.91 10.94 15.10
N ALA A 706 20.17 10.50 15.19
CA ALA A 706 20.74 9.93 16.40
C ALA A 706 20.93 10.97 17.53
N LEU A 707 20.99 12.25 17.19
CA LEU A 707 21.15 13.36 18.14
C LEU A 707 19.81 13.98 18.58
N LEU A 708 18.70 13.64 17.92
CA LEU A 708 17.40 14.18 18.29
C LEU A 708 16.99 13.67 19.69
N PRO A 709 16.50 14.55 20.58
CA PRO A 709 15.97 14.10 21.86
C PRO A 709 14.78 13.17 21.63
N SER A 710 14.75 12.04 22.34
CA SER A 710 13.56 11.18 22.37
C SER A 710 12.35 12.00 22.83
N CYS A 711 11.18 11.81 22.21
CA CYS A 711 9.94 12.47 22.64
C CYS A 711 9.79 12.42 24.17
N GLN A 712 9.93 13.56 24.86
CA GLN A 712 9.66 13.61 26.29
C GLN A 712 8.14 13.49 26.49
N CYS A 713 7.75 12.49 27.27
CA CYS A 713 6.38 12.33 27.71
C CYS A 713 6.14 13.25 28.92
N PRO A 714 5.20 14.22 28.87
CA PRO A 714 4.96 15.11 30.02
C PRO A 714 4.49 14.40 31.29
N ALA A 715 3.90 13.21 31.15
CA ALA A 715 3.45 12.38 32.27
C ALA A 715 4.54 11.42 32.81
N ASP A 716 5.69 11.32 32.14
CA ASP A 716 6.86 10.55 32.59
C ASP A 716 7.72 11.42 33.51
N LEU A 717 7.29 11.56 34.76
CA LEU A 717 7.86 12.52 35.70
C LEU A 717 9.26 12.10 36.21
N ASN A 718 9.71 10.90 35.86
CA ASN A 718 11.05 10.41 36.18
C ASN A 718 11.95 10.24 34.92
N ASN A 719 11.46 10.62 33.72
CA ASN A 719 12.18 10.57 32.44
C ASN A 719 12.78 9.19 32.10
N ASN A 720 12.20 8.09 32.58
CA ASN A 720 12.72 6.75 32.31
C ASN A 720 12.14 6.13 31.02
N GLY A 721 11.30 6.88 30.31
CA GLY A 721 10.58 6.45 29.11
C GLY A 721 9.40 5.53 29.37
N ARG A 722 8.98 5.34 30.63
CA ARG A 722 7.94 4.40 31.06
C ARG A 722 6.93 5.07 31.98
N LEU A 723 5.68 5.17 31.54
CA LEU A 723 4.57 5.49 32.45
C LEU A 723 4.28 4.30 33.35
N ASN A 724 4.25 4.49 34.66
CA ASN A 724 3.78 3.48 35.60
C ASN A 724 3.32 4.13 36.92
N PHE A 725 3.06 3.31 37.94
CA PHE A 725 2.58 3.79 39.24
C PHE A 725 3.57 4.76 39.93
N VAL A 726 4.86 4.71 39.59
CA VAL A 726 5.87 5.64 40.11
C VAL A 726 5.56 7.06 39.65
N ASP A 727 5.15 7.30 38.40
CA ASP A 727 4.81 8.64 37.93
C ASP A 727 3.53 9.17 38.57
N VAL A 728 2.54 8.31 38.81
CA VAL A 728 1.35 8.66 39.60
C VAL A 728 1.74 9.05 41.02
N SER A 729 2.68 8.31 41.61
CA SER A 729 3.16 8.59 42.97
C SER A 729 3.94 9.90 43.02
N ILE A 730 4.80 10.18 42.04
CA ILE A 730 5.53 11.45 41.90
C ILE A 730 4.53 12.59 41.71
N TYR A 731 3.54 12.43 40.83
CA TYR A 731 2.50 13.42 40.59
C TYR A 731 1.69 13.72 41.86
N LEU A 732 1.16 12.69 42.53
CA LEU A 732 0.36 12.88 43.74
C LEU A 732 1.16 13.55 44.86
N THR A 733 2.45 13.20 44.98
CA THR A 733 3.37 13.84 45.93
C THR A 733 3.62 15.30 45.56
N ALA A 734 3.89 15.58 44.29
CA ALA A 734 4.11 16.93 43.77
C ALA A 734 2.85 17.81 43.89
N TYR A 735 1.68 17.27 43.58
CA TYR A 735 0.38 17.91 43.68
C TYR A 735 0.04 18.25 45.14
N SER A 736 0.27 17.32 46.07
CA SER A 736 0.10 17.58 47.50
C SER A 736 1.05 18.66 48.02
N ASN A 737 2.22 18.82 47.39
CA ASN A 737 3.23 19.79 47.77
C ASN A 737 3.17 21.10 46.95
N GLN A 738 2.17 21.25 46.06
CA GLN A 738 2.06 22.41 45.14
C GLN A 738 3.36 22.69 44.37
N ASN A 739 4.04 21.62 43.96
CA ASN A 739 5.27 21.72 43.18
C ASN A 739 4.93 22.04 41.71
N PRO A 740 5.62 22.98 41.04
CA PRO A 740 5.36 23.34 39.63
C PRO A 740 5.27 22.15 38.65
N ILE A 741 5.94 21.02 38.91
CA ILE A 741 5.83 19.84 38.06
C ILE A 741 4.41 19.21 38.04
N ALA A 742 3.55 19.58 38.99
CA ALA A 742 2.17 19.11 39.07
C ALA A 742 1.15 20.11 38.47
N ASP A 743 1.59 21.29 38.03
CA ASP A 743 0.76 22.28 37.31
C ASP A 743 0.72 21.91 35.82
N PHE A 744 -0.14 20.94 35.51
CA PHE A 744 -0.29 20.42 34.15
C PHE A 744 -1.09 21.36 33.23
N THR A 745 -1.79 22.33 33.79
CA THR A 745 -2.54 23.34 33.03
C THR A 745 -1.72 24.61 32.76
N GLY A 746 -0.63 24.81 33.50
CA GLY A 746 0.24 25.97 33.39
C GLY A 746 -0.41 27.27 33.89
N ASP A 747 -1.49 27.16 34.68
CA ASP A 747 -2.29 28.30 35.13
C ASP A 747 -1.90 28.80 36.54
N GLY A 748 -0.93 28.13 37.19
CA GLY A 748 -0.45 28.44 38.53
C GLY A 748 -1.40 28.07 39.67
N GLN A 749 -2.49 27.33 39.39
CA GLN A 749 -3.47 26.85 40.36
C GLN A 749 -3.44 25.32 40.44
N PHE A 750 -3.24 24.74 41.62
CA PHE A 750 -3.26 23.28 41.80
C PHE A 750 -4.67 22.81 42.13
N ASN A 751 -5.43 22.38 41.12
CA ASN A 751 -6.83 22.03 41.27
C ASN A 751 -7.21 20.75 40.51
N PHE A 752 -8.50 20.42 40.46
CA PHE A 752 -8.96 19.18 39.81
C PHE A 752 -8.61 19.13 38.31
N LEU A 753 -8.45 20.29 37.66
CA LEU A 753 -8.09 20.38 36.26
C LEU A 753 -6.67 19.87 36.01
N ASP A 754 -5.71 20.10 36.90
CA ASP A 754 -4.37 19.51 36.80
C ASP A 754 -4.40 18.02 36.99
N VAL A 755 -5.21 17.53 37.94
CA VAL A 755 -5.38 16.08 38.14
C VAL A 755 -6.00 15.47 36.90
N SER A 756 -6.98 16.14 36.30
CA SER A 756 -7.59 15.71 35.05
C SER A 756 -6.62 15.79 33.86
N ALA A 757 -5.75 16.81 33.82
CA ALA A 757 -4.78 17.01 32.74
C ALA A 757 -3.62 16.00 32.86
N PHE A 758 -3.09 15.79 34.06
CA PHE A 758 -2.15 14.70 34.36
C PHE A 758 -2.77 13.35 34.05
N LEU A 759 -3.98 13.04 34.52
CA LEU A 759 -4.63 11.77 34.18
C LEU A 759 -4.96 11.67 32.69
N SER A 760 -5.12 12.77 31.96
CA SER A 760 -5.28 12.75 30.50
C SER A 760 -3.94 12.51 29.79
N ALA A 761 -2.83 13.01 30.32
CA ALA A 761 -1.48 12.80 29.81
C ALA A 761 -0.95 11.39 30.16
N PHE A 762 -1.18 10.95 31.40
CA PHE A 762 -0.86 9.63 31.96
C PHE A 762 -1.77 8.54 31.39
N SER A 763 -3.08 8.78 31.39
CA SER A 763 -4.07 7.94 30.73
C SER A 763 -4.36 8.50 29.33
N SER A 764 -3.42 8.25 28.42
CA SER A 764 -3.64 8.46 26.98
C SER A 764 -4.59 7.39 26.36
N GLY A 765 -5.48 6.79 27.18
CA GLY A 765 -6.38 5.69 26.85
C GLY A 765 -7.84 5.91 27.22
N ASN A 766 -8.76 5.23 26.52
CA ASN A 766 -10.22 5.31 26.77
C ASN A 766 -10.62 4.76 28.15
N ILE A 767 -11.46 5.45 28.91
CA ILE A 767 -11.96 4.97 30.21
C ILE A 767 -12.79 3.68 30.04
N GLY A 768 -12.54 2.68 30.90
CA GLY A 768 -13.32 1.43 30.94
C GLY A 768 -12.58 0.25 31.59
N ALA A 769 -13.30 -0.87 31.79
CA ALA A 769 -12.82 -2.04 32.51
C ALA A 769 -11.46 -2.57 32.02
N THR A 770 -11.25 -2.64 30.70
CA THR A 770 -9.98 -3.09 30.11
C THR A 770 -8.79 -2.22 30.50
N ASN A 771 -8.98 -0.89 30.60
CA ASN A 771 -7.92 0.03 30.98
C ASN A 771 -7.71 0.05 32.49
N LEU A 772 -8.80 -0.01 33.29
CA LEU A 772 -8.69 -0.16 34.73
C LEU A 772 -7.97 -1.45 35.12
N GLY A 773 -8.21 -2.53 34.37
CA GLY A 773 -7.53 -3.81 34.52
C GLY A 773 -6.03 -3.78 34.22
N ARG A 774 -5.61 -2.92 33.29
CA ARG A 774 -4.19 -2.72 32.97
C ARG A 774 -3.49 -1.94 34.08
N VAL A 775 -4.12 -0.86 34.55
CA VAL A 775 -3.54 0.05 35.56
C VAL A 775 -3.55 -0.54 36.97
N LEU A 776 -4.67 -1.15 37.40
CA LEU A 776 -4.85 -1.62 38.78
C LEU A 776 -4.82 -3.15 38.92
N GLY A 777 -4.79 -3.87 37.80
CA GLY A 777 -4.75 -5.34 37.77
C GLY A 777 -6.12 -6.03 37.64
N ARG A 778 -6.07 -7.36 37.54
CA ARG A 778 -7.21 -8.24 37.17
C ARG A 778 -8.45 -8.12 38.09
N PRO A 779 -8.35 -7.94 39.42
CA PRO A 779 -9.55 -7.80 40.26
C PRO A 779 -10.39 -6.57 39.90
N TYR A 780 -9.72 -5.45 39.58
CA TYR A 780 -10.38 -4.19 39.25
C TYR A 780 -11.00 -4.20 37.84
N PHE A 781 -10.42 -4.97 36.90
CA PHE A 781 -11.08 -5.29 35.63
C PHE A 781 -12.48 -5.88 35.86
N PHE A 782 -12.55 -6.98 36.64
CA PHE A 782 -13.82 -7.69 36.85
C PHE A 782 -14.82 -6.87 37.65
N LEU A 783 -14.36 -6.08 38.62
CA LEU A 783 -15.23 -5.17 39.37
C LEU A 783 -15.86 -4.11 38.45
N CYS A 784 -15.04 -3.42 37.66
CA CYS A 784 -15.53 -2.40 36.73
C CYS A 784 -16.44 -3.00 35.66
N PHE A 785 -16.09 -4.16 35.11
CA PHE A 785 -16.94 -4.90 34.17
C PHE A 785 -18.30 -5.24 34.79
N ALA A 786 -18.33 -5.78 36.02
CA ALA A 786 -19.56 -6.16 36.69
C ALA A 786 -20.48 -4.95 36.94
N LEU A 787 -19.92 -3.80 37.34
CA LEU A 787 -20.68 -2.56 37.52
C LEU A 787 -21.21 -2.02 36.18
N ASP A 788 -20.36 -2.00 35.14
CA ASP A 788 -20.73 -1.54 33.81
C ASP A 788 -21.79 -2.42 33.15
N PHE A 789 -21.76 -3.71 33.42
CA PHE A 789 -22.77 -4.68 33.00
C PHE A 789 -24.08 -4.50 33.78
N SER A 790 -24.00 -4.41 35.10
CA SER A 790 -25.17 -4.33 35.99
C SER A 790 -26.01 -3.09 35.77
N LYS A 791 -25.39 -1.95 35.46
CA LYS A 791 -26.11 -0.70 35.15
C LYS A 791 -26.87 -0.75 33.82
N GLY A 792 -26.52 -1.67 32.91
CA GLY A 792 -27.33 -1.98 31.73
C GLY A 792 -28.42 -3.01 32.03
N LEU A 793 -28.06 -4.10 32.73
CA LEU A 793 -28.96 -5.22 33.01
C LEU A 793 -30.15 -4.84 33.89
N THR A 794 -29.88 -4.15 35.00
CA THR A 794 -30.88 -3.84 36.03
C THR A 794 -32.07 -3.03 35.49
N PRO A 795 -31.88 -1.88 34.80
CA PRO A 795 -33.01 -1.12 34.29
C PRO A 795 -33.80 -1.87 33.22
N SER A 796 -33.13 -2.65 32.34
CA SER A 796 -33.81 -3.47 31.34
C SER A 796 -34.69 -4.55 31.96
N LEU A 797 -34.22 -5.26 33.00
CA LEU A 797 -35.02 -6.29 33.68
C LEU A 797 -36.22 -5.68 34.43
N ILE A 798 -36.03 -4.54 35.08
CA ILE A 798 -37.12 -3.83 35.78
C ILE A 798 -38.19 -3.42 34.77
N ALA A 799 -37.81 -2.84 33.63
CA ALA A 799 -38.74 -2.47 32.58
C ALA A 799 -39.55 -3.67 32.06
N GLY A 800 -38.89 -4.81 31.79
CA GLY A 800 -39.57 -6.02 31.36
C GLY A 800 -40.52 -6.60 32.40
N SER A 801 -40.16 -6.49 33.68
CA SER A 801 -41.00 -6.94 34.80
C SER A 801 -42.26 -6.08 34.90
N VAL A 802 -42.12 -4.76 34.79
CA VAL A 802 -43.24 -3.80 34.85
C VAL A 802 -44.18 -3.99 33.64
N LEU A 803 -43.62 -4.23 32.45
CA LEU A 803 -44.39 -4.45 31.21
C LEU A 803 -44.96 -5.87 31.09
N SER A 804 -44.65 -6.78 32.01
CA SER A 804 -45.04 -8.20 31.93
C SER A 804 -44.60 -8.88 30.62
N THR A 805 -43.44 -8.48 30.10
CA THR A 805 -42.85 -8.98 28.84
C THR A 805 -41.72 -9.99 29.06
N LEU A 806 -41.24 -10.15 30.30
CA LEU A 806 -40.19 -11.11 30.62
C LEU A 806 -40.58 -12.53 30.23
N GLY A 807 -39.68 -13.23 29.53
CA GLY A 807 -39.90 -14.61 29.12
C GLY A 807 -40.69 -14.76 27.80
N ARG A 808 -41.09 -13.65 27.17
CA ARG A 808 -41.95 -13.63 25.97
C ARG A 808 -41.19 -13.17 24.73
N MET A 809 -41.53 -13.75 23.58
CA MET A 809 -41.08 -13.30 22.24
C MET A 809 -42.22 -12.60 21.47
N ASP A 810 -43.47 -12.86 21.86
CA ASP A 810 -44.71 -12.28 21.33
C ASP A 810 -45.05 -10.96 22.04
N ILE A 811 -44.21 -9.94 21.85
CA ILE A 811 -44.34 -8.65 22.53
C ILE A 811 -45.06 -7.66 21.63
N ALA A 812 -46.12 -7.03 22.12
CA ALA A 812 -46.83 -5.99 21.39
C ALA A 812 -45.86 -4.84 21.02
N PRO A 813 -45.92 -4.27 19.80
CA PRO A 813 -44.98 -3.23 19.37
C PRO A 813 -44.87 -2.04 20.32
N SER A 814 -45.97 -1.62 20.96
CA SER A 814 -45.96 -0.53 21.96
C SER A 814 -45.09 -0.85 23.18
N ASP A 815 -45.19 -2.07 23.70
CA ASP A 815 -44.45 -2.50 24.89
C ASP A 815 -42.99 -2.78 24.53
N ALA A 816 -42.75 -3.30 23.31
CA ALA A 816 -41.41 -3.48 22.76
C ALA A 816 -40.65 -2.16 22.66
N TRP A 817 -41.27 -1.09 22.14
CA TRP A 817 -40.62 0.22 22.03
C TRP A 817 -40.23 0.82 23.39
N ILE A 818 -41.10 0.71 24.40
CA ILE A 818 -40.81 1.19 25.75
C ILE A 818 -39.65 0.41 26.37
N TRP A 819 -39.67 -0.92 26.23
CA TRP A 819 -38.63 -1.77 26.78
C TRP A 819 -37.27 -1.54 26.10
N LEU A 820 -37.26 -1.40 24.77
CA LEU A 820 -36.06 -1.12 23.99
C LEU A 820 -35.51 0.29 24.22
N ALA A 821 -36.37 1.29 24.48
CA ALA A 821 -35.93 2.63 24.84
C ALA A 821 -35.13 2.62 26.16
N VAL A 822 -35.59 1.88 27.17
CA VAL A 822 -34.87 1.70 28.44
C VAL A 822 -33.55 0.95 28.22
N MET A 823 -33.57 -0.09 27.40
CA MET A 823 -32.37 -0.84 27.02
C MET A 823 -31.31 0.06 26.36
N PHE A 824 -31.72 0.97 25.47
CA PHE A 824 -30.82 1.83 24.70
C PHE A 824 -30.31 3.05 25.48
N ALA A 825 -31.10 3.56 26.43
CA ALA A 825 -30.74 4.71 27.24
C ALA A 825 -29.51 4.47 28.13
N ALA A 826 -29.38 3.26 28.72
CA ALA A 826 -28.27 2.95 29.63
C ALA A 826 -26.88 2.96 28.92
N PRO A 827 -26.70 2.33 27.74
CA PRO A 827 -25.48 2.47 26.95
C PRO A 827 -25.21 3.91 26.49
N LEU A 828 -26.23 4.65 26.05
CA LEU A 828 -26.07 6.05 25.62
C LEU A 828 -25.55 6.93 26.75
N GLY A 829 -26.14 6.85 27.94
CA GLY A 829 -25.69 7.62 29.10
C GLY A 829 -24.26 7.28 29.54
N HIS A 830 -23.82 6.03 29.32
CA HIS A 830 -22.44 5.63 29.59
C HIS A 830 -21.45 6.15 28.54
N ILE A 831 -21.84 6.17 27.26
CA ILE A 831 -20.99 6.64 26.15
C ILE A 831 -20.88 8.18 26.16
N PHE A 832 -21.99 8.86 26.40
CA PHE A 832 -22.13 10.32 26.35
C PHE A 832 -22.31 10.90 27.76
N CYS A 833 -21.40 10.54 28.68
CA CYS A 833 -21.44 11.00 30.06
C CYS A 833 -21.22 12.54 30.13
N PRO A 834 -22.20 13.34 30.59
CA PRO A 834 -22.05 14.80 30.65
C PRO A 834 -20.94 15.23 31.61
N TRP A 835 -20.71 14.45 32.67
CA TRP A 835 -19.69 14.69 33.69
C TRP A 835 -18.25 14.55 33.17
N LEU A 836 -18.07 13.92 32.02
CA LEU A 836 -16.77 13.71 31.37
C LEU A 836 -16.68 14.47 30.03
N GLY A 837 -17.42 15.57 29.88
CA GLY A 837 -17.44 16.35 28.65
C GLY A 837 -17.87 15.53 27.43
N PHE A 838 -18.82 14.60 27.62
CA PHE A 838 -19.29 13.63 26.61
C PHE A 838 -18.23 12.63 26.13
N LYS A 839 -17.11 12.48 26.85
CA LYS A 839 -16.04 11.50 26.59
C LYS A 839 -16.16 10.27 27.51
N GLY A 840 -17.34 9.63 27.51
CA GLY A 840 -17.59 8.41 28.29
C GLY A 840 -16.93 7.14 27.71
N GLY A 841 -17.15 6.02 28.39
CA GLY A 841 -16.59 4.72 28.01
C GLY A 841 -17.18 4.15 26.72
N LYS A 842 -16.65 3.01 26.25
CA LYS A 842 -17.03 2.42 24.95
C LYS A 842 -18.39 1.71 24.92
N GLY A 843 -19.04 1.49 26.07
CA GLY A 843 -20.41 0.98 26.15
C GLY A 843 -20.64 -0.51 25.92
N VAL A 844 -19.61 -1.30 25.61
CA VAL A 844 -19.75 -2.73 25.26
C VAL A 844 -20.36 -3.56 26.41
N ALA A 845 -19.81 -3.47 27.62
CA ALA A 845 -20.31 -4.23 28.78
C ALA A 845 -21.73 -3.80 29.18
N THR A 846 -22.02 -2.50 29.10
CA THR A 846 -23.34 -1.93 29.39
C THR A 846 -24.39 -2.33 28.37
N ALA A 847 -24.05 -2.34 27.08
CA ALA A 847 -24.93 -2.82 26.02
C ALA A 847 -25.22 -4.32 26.17
N LEU A 848 -24.20 -5.13 26.47
CA LEU A 848 -24.38 -6.57 26.71
C LEU A 848 -25.33 -6.83 27.90
N GLY A 849 -25.13 -6.15 29.02
CA GLY A 849 -26.02 -6.24 30.18
C GLY A 849 -27.45 -5.83 29.83
N ALA A 850 -27.60 -4.70 29.13
CA ALA A 850 -28.91 -4.18 28.73
C ALA A 850 -29.67 -5.15 27.81
N MET A 851 -28.99 -5.77 26.83
CA MET A 851 -29.58 -6.75 25.92
C MET A 851 -29.99 -8.04 26.62
N ILE A 852 -29.17 -8.54 27.55
CA ILE A 852 -29.53 -9.72 28.36
C ILE A 852 -30.77 -9.44 29.20
N GLY A 853 -30.96 -8.19 29.66
CA GLY A 853 -32.15 -7.80 30.40
C GLY A 853 -33.45 -7.78 29.58
N VAL A 854 -33.37 -7.77 28.24
CA VAL A 854 -34.54 -7.87 27.35
C VAL A 854 -34.75 -9.35 26.97
N MET A 855 -35.02 -10.18 27.98
CA MET A 855 -35.04 -11.64 27.82
C MET A 855 -36.41 -12.23 27.47
N PRO A 856 -36.46 -13.20 26.53
CA PRO A 856 -35.36 -13.75 25.72
C PRO A 856 -35.08 -12.98 24.41
N ALA A 857 -35.92 -11.99 24.06
CA ALA A 857 -35.95 -11.33 22.75
C ALA A 857 -34.61 -10.79 22.24
N MET A 858 -33.81 -10.17 23.12
CA MET A 858 -32.45 -9.72 22.78
C MET A 858 -31.35 -10.56 23.42
N THR A 859 -31.69 -11.47 24.34
CA THR A 859 -30.73 -12.41 24.93
C THR A 859 -30.19 -13.40 23.90
N ILE A 860 -31.05 -13.95 23.03
CA ILE A 860 -30.64 -14.86 21.96
C ILE A 860 -29.72 -14.15 20.96
N PRO A 861 -30.07 -12.95 20.44
CA PRO A 861 -29.16 -12.15 19.62
C PRO A 861 -27.84 -11.79 20.32
N ALA A 862 -27.89 -11.42 21.60
CA ALA A 862 -26.69 -11.12 22.38
C ALA A 862 -25.76 -12.33 22.51
N ALA A 863 -26.32 -13.53 22.72
CA ALA A 863 -25.54 -14.76 22.79
C ALA A 863 -24.84 -15.06 21.45
N GLY A 864 -25.54 -14.90 20.33
CA GLY A 864 -24.96 -15.05 18.99
C GLY A 864 -23.81 -14.08 18.73
N ALA A 865 -24.00 -12.80 19.04
CA ALA A 865 -22.95 -11.79 18.94
C ALA A 865 -21.79 -12.03 19.92
N PHE A 866 -22.06 -12.56 21.12
CA PHE A 866 -21.02 -12.89 22.10
C PHE A 866 -20.12 -14.05 21.64
N VAL A 867 -20.66 -15.03 20.90
CA VAL A 867 -19.85 -16.06 20.27
C VAL A 867 -18.89 -15.44 19.25
N VAL A 868 -19.38 -14.54 18.39
CA VAL A 868 -18.54 -13.80 17.42
C VAL A 868 -17.45 -13.01 18.17
N TYR A 869 -17.83 -12.29 19.23
CA TYR A 869 -16.89 -11.56 20.09
C TYR A 869 -15.79 -12.49 20.62
N MET A 870 -16.14 -13.63 21.20
CA MET A 870 -15.17 -14.56 21.79
C MET A 870 -14.26 -15.19 20.75
N VAL A 871 -14.78 -15.58 19.58
CA VAL A 871 -13.93 -16.15 18.52
C VAL A 871 -12.96 -15.11 17.98
N VAL A 872 -13.43 -13.89 17.69
CA VAL A 872 -12.54 -12.80 17.24
C VAL A 872 -11.54 -12.42 18.33
N LEU A 873 -11.94 -12.38 19.60
CA LEU A 873 -11.03 -12.10 20.72
C LEU A 873 -9.99 -13.21 20.90
N LEU A 874 -10.34 -14.49 20.72
CA LEU A 874 -9.40 -15.60 20.83
C LEU A 874 -8.42 -15.65 19.65
N LEU A 875 -8.89 -15.35 18.43
CA LEU A 875 -8.07 -15.32 17.22
C LEU A 875 -7.12 -14.13 17.21
N TRP A 876 -7.61 -12.94 17.57
CA TRP A 876 -6.87 -11.69 17.40
C TRP A 876 -6.33 -11.10 18.70
N ARG A 877 -6.78 -11.59 19.86
CA ARG A 877 -6.45 -11.01 21.18
C ARG A 877 -6.80 -9.52 21.28
N MET A 878 -7.73 -9.04 20.45
CA MET A 878 -8.12 -7.63 20.34
C MET A 878 -9.58 -7.40 20.73
N VAL A 879 -9.81 -6.59 21.77
CA VAL A 879 -11.15 -6.27 22.28
C VAL A 879 -11.95 -5.37 21.33
N GLY A 880 -11.29 -4.45 20.62
CA GLY A 880 -11.96 -3.47 19.76
C GLY A 880 -12.65 -4.08 18.53
N PRO A 881 -11.89 -4.74 17.64
CA PRO A 881 -12.45 -5.44 16.48
C PRO A 881 -13.46 -6.52 16.88
N ALA A 882 -13.19 -7.28 17.96
CA ALA A 882 -14.15 -8.26 18.48
C ALA A 882 -15.50 -7.62 18.85
N SER A 883 -15.48 -6.43 19.47
CA SER A 883 -16.70 -5.69 19.83
C SER A 883 -17.44 -5.17 18.60
N SER A 884 -16.73 -4.62 17.61
CA SER A 884 -17.33 -4.07 16.39
C SER A 884 -17.96 -5.14 15.53
N LEU A 885 -17.30 -6.29 15.38
CA LEU A 885 -17.79 -7.41 14.57
C LEU A 885 -18.97 -8.11 15.24
N ALA A 886 -18.90 -8.31 16.55
CA ALA A 886 -20.05 -8.75 17.33
C ALA A 886 -21.25 -7.82 17.11
N ALA A 887 -21.05 -6.50 17.20
CA ALA A 887 -22.09 -5.51 16.99
C ALA A 887 -22.66 -5.52 15.56
N ALA A 888 -21.82 -5.64 14.53
CA ALA A 888 -22.25 -5.72 13.12
C ALA A 888 -23.15 -6.93 12.84
N THR A 889 -22.95 -8.05 13.57
CA THR A 889 -23.79 -9.25 13.41
C THR A 889 -25.12 -9.19 14.17
N LEU A 890 -25.35 -8.19 15.03
CA LEU A 890 -26.55 -8.10 15.86
C LEU A 890 -27.87 -8.06 15.07
N PRO A 891 -28.02 -7.29 13.98
CA PRO A 891 -29.26 -7.29 13.20
C PRO A 891 -29.57 -8.67 12.61
N LEU A 892 -28.55 -9.38 12.14
CA LEU A 892 -28.70 -10.74 11.58
C LEU A 892 -29.18 -11.73 12.64
N TRP A 893 -28.56 -11.72 13.82
CA TRP A 893 -28.99 -12.59 14.91
C TRP A 893 -30.41 -12.27 15.40
N THR A 894 -30.79 -10.99 15.37
CA THR A 894 -32.14 -10.53 15.71
C THR A 894 -33.16 -11.04 14.70
N TRP A 895 -32.90 -10.85 13.40
CA TRP A 895 -33.76 -11.40 12.34
C TRP A 895 -33.89 -12.92 12.44
N TYR A 896 -32.77 -13.63 12.63
CA TYR A 896 -32.77 -15.09 12.77
C TYR A 896 -33.63 -15.55 13.95
N ALA A 897 -33.46 -14.94 15.13
CA ALA A 897 -34.19 -15.33 16.33
C ALA A 897 -35.72 -15.20 16.16
N PHE A 898 -36.18 -14.09 15.56
CA PHE A 898 -37.61 -13.87 15.34
C PHE A 898 -38.18 -14.72 14.20
N ASN A 899 -37.43 -14.95 13.12
CA ASN A 899 -37.87 -15.84 12.02
C ASN A 899 -38.01 -17.31 12.48
N GLN A 900 -37.09 -17.79 13.33
CA GLN A 900 -37.22 -19.12 13.93
C GLN A 900 -38.41 -19.22 14.87
N TYR A 901 -38.69 -18.16 15.64
CA TYR A 901 -39.86 -18.11 16.51
C TYR A 901 -41.17 -18.18 15.71
N GLU A 902 -41.29 -17.42 14.63
CA GLU A 902 -42.46 -17.44 13.74
C GLU A 902 -42.66 -18.83 13.11
N THR A 903 -41.60 -19.43 12.57
CA THR A 903 -41.62 -20.79 12.01
C THR A 903 -42.09 -21.84 13.03
N LEU A 904 -41.65 -21.72 14.29
CA LEU A 904 -42.08 -22.63 15.37
C LEU A 904 -43.54 -22.44 15.76
N GLN A 905 -44.06 -21.21 15.69
CA GLN A 905 -45.47 -20.93 15.95
C GLN A 905 -46.36 -21.46 14.82
N GLU A 906 -45.98 -21.27 13.56
CA GLU A 906 -46.69 -21.84 12.40
C GLU A 906 -46.79 -23.36 12.50
N ARG A 907 -45.70 -24.03 12.89
CA ARG A 907 -45.68 -25.49 13.11
C ARG A 907 -46.57 -25.94 14.27
N ARG A 908 -46.65 -25.15 15.36
CA ARG A 908 -47.56 -25.44 16.48
C ARG A 908 -49.02 -25.31 16.07
N VAL A 909 -49.37 -24.23 15.38
CA VAL A 909 -50.74 -23.96 14.91
C VAL A 909 -51.17 -24.99 13.85
N GLY A 910 -50.29 -25.33 12.90
CA GLY A 910 -50.54 -26.35 11.89
C GLY A 910 -50.67 -27.79 12.42
N SER A 911 -50.19 -28.07 13.64
CA SER A 911 -50.36 -29.37 14.31
C SER A 911 -51.68 -29.51 15.09
N GLN A 912 -52.43 -28.41 15.29
CA GLN A 912 -53.67 -28.41 16.08
C GLN A 912 -54.96 -28.26 15.25
N SER A 913 -54.90 -28.01 13.94
CA SER A 913 -56.08 -27.86 13.09
C SER A 913 -56.54 -29.20 12.47
N GLN A 914 -57.17 -30.04 13.29
CA GLN A 914 -58.13 -31.05 12.83
C GLN A 914 -59.53 -30.44 12.64
N PHE A 915 -59.67 -29.34 11.89
CA PHE A 915 -60.98 -28.86 11.42
C PHE A 915 -60.85 -28.21 10.04
N ALA A 916 -61.78 -28.63 9.19
CA ALA A 916 -61.85 -28.44 7.75
C ALA A 916 -62.26 -27.02 7.31
N ASP A 917 -61.98 -26.76 6.03
CA ASP A 917 -62.62 -25.78 5.15
C ASP A 917 -62.64 -24.31 5.58
N THR A 918 -61.61 -23.56 5.17
CA THR A 918 -61.76 -22.16 4.81
C THR A 918 -60.71 -21.78 3.75
N PRO A 919 -61.07 -21.01 2.69
CA PRO A 919 -60.13 -20.64 1.63
C PRO A 919 -58.97 -19.80 2.18
N ALA A 920 -57.81 -19.93 1.54
CA ALA A 920 -56.55 -19.27 1.85
C ALA A 920 -56.57 -17.73 1.70
N SER A 921 -57.47 -17.02 2.40
CA SER A 921 -57.59 -15.57 2.37
C SER A 921 -57.56 -14.91 3.77
N HIS A 922 -57.02 -15.59 4.79
CA HIS A 922 -56.88 -15.00 6.14
C HIS A 922 -55.46 -15.08 6.74
N ILE A 923 -54.44 -15.52 5.98
CA ILE A 923 -53.04 -15.47 6.46
C ILE A 923 -52.41 -14.08 6.22
N ASP A 924 -52.95 -13.26 5.32
CA ASP A 924 -52.48 -11.89 5.07
C ASP A 924 -52.98 -10.84 6.10
N GLN A 925 -53.68 -11.24 7.17
CA GLN A 925 -54.22 -10.29 8.17
C GLN A 925 -53.91 -10.61 9.64
N MET A 926 -53.05 -11.58 9.96
CA MET A 926 -52.75 -11.92 11.36
C MET A 926 -51.28 -12.28 11.64
N VAL A 927 -50.31 -11.43 11.30
CA VAL A 927 -49.05 -11.34 12.08
C VAL A 927 -48.56 -9.88 12.07
N PRO A 928 -48.74 -9.09 13.14
CA PRO A 928 -47.94 -7.90 13.35
C PRO A 928 -46.46 -8.33 13.39
N ASN A 929 -45.59 -7.70 12.62
CA ASN A 929 -44.17 -8.06 12.55
C ASN A 929 -43.46 -7.79 13.90
N TYR A 930 -43.61 -8.73 14.86
CA TYR A 930 -43.22 -8.61 16.26
C TYR A 930 -41.72 -8.34 16.42
N GLY A 931 -40.90 -8.76 15.45
CA GLY A 931 -39.45 -8.55 15.44
C GLY A 931 -38.98 -7.18 14.92
N THR A 932 -39.83 -6.39 14.27
CA THR A 932 -39.42 -5.12 13.63
C THR A 932 -38.81 -4.10 14.61
N PRO A 933 -39.41 -3.83 15.79
CA PRO A 933 -38.82 -2.89 16.76
C PRO A 933 -37.41 -3.32 17.21
N PHE A 934 -37.24 -4.63 17.44
CA PHE A 934 -35.96 -5.21 17.87
C PHE A 934 -34.89 -5.10 16.78
N PHE A 935 -35.25 -5.36 15.53
CA PHE A 935 -34.34 -5.24 14.39
C PHE A 935 -33.84 -3.80 14.18
N ILE A 936 -34.73 -2.81 14.26
CA ILE A 936 -34.37 -1.39 14.14
C ILE A 936 -33.39 -0.96 15.25
N VAL A 937 -33.67 -1.36 16.50
CA VAL A 937 -32.81 -1.00 17.63
C VAL A 937 -31.48 -1.74 17.59
N ALA A 938 -31.44 -2.98 17.08
CA ALA A 938 -30.20 -3.71 16.83
C ALA A 938 -29.30 -2.98 15.82
N ILE A 939 -29.87 -2.43 14.74
CA ILE A 939 -29.12 -1.60 13.77
C ILE A 939 -28.60 -0.33 14.44
N ALA A 940 -29.45 0.39 15.18
CA ALA A 940 -29.04 1.62 15.86
C ALA A 940 -27.90 1.36 16.86
N LEU A 941 -27.96 0.27 17.63
CA LEU A 941 -26.92 -0.12 18.56
C LEU A 941 -25.62 -0.52 17.84
N ALA A 942 -25.72 -1.25 16.72
CA ALA A 942 -24.57 -1.62 15.90
C ALA A 942 -23.84 -0.38 15.39
N LEU A 943 -24.58 0.60 14.84
CA LEU A 943 -24.03 1.85 14.34
C LEU A 943 -23.31 2.65 15.43
N VAL A 944 -23.89 2.77 16.62
CA VAL A 944 -23.27 3.50 17.75
C VAL A 944 -21.98 2.82 18.21
N VAL A 945 -21.97 1.48 18.34
CA VAL A 945 -20.79 0.72 18.77
C VAL A 945 -19.67 0.81 17.72
N ILE A 946 -20.00 0.65 16.43
CA ILE A 946 -19.05 0.75 15.32
C ILE A 946 -18.46 2.17 15.25
N TYR A 947 -19.30 3.21 15.32
CA TYR A 947 -18.86 4.61 15.32
C TYR A 947 -17.87 4.90 16.45
N LYS A 948 -18.15 4.43 17.68
CA LYS A 948 -17.24 4.64 18.82
C LYS A 948 -15.91 3.86 18.68
N HIS A 949 -15.88 2.82 17.86
CA HIS A 949 -14.69 2.02 17.56
C HIS A 949 -13.99 2.42 16.25
N LYS A 950 -14.41 3.49 15.56
CA LYS A 950 -13.85 3.92 14.27
C LYS A 950 -12.33 4.02 14.25
N ALA A 951 -11.71 4.59 15.30
CA ALA A 951 -10.25 4.70 15.38
C ALA A 951 -9.54 3.34 15.58
N ASN A 952 -10.20 2.37 16.22
CA ASN A 952 -9.67 1.00 16.31
C ASN A 952 -9.86 0.24 15.00
N LEU A 953 -10.97 0.50 14.29
CA LEU A 953 -11.23 -0.05 12.97
C LEU A 953 -10.23 0.49 11.95
N MET A 954 -10.02 1.81 11.88
CA MET A 954 -9.05 2.43 10.98
C MET A 954 -7.62 1.93 11.24
N ARG A 955 -7.24 1.70 12.51
CA ARG A 955 -5.94 1.09 12.86
C ARG A 955 -5.82 -0.38 12.45
N ALA A 956 -6.91 -1.15 12.54
CA ALA A 956 -6.96 -2.53 12.07
C ALA A 956 -6.97 -2.60 10.52
N LEU A 957 -7.69 -1.68 9.85
CA LEU A 957 -7.73 -1.53 8.39
C LEU A 957 -6.37 -1.05 7.83
N ALA A 958 -5.62 -0.26 8.59
CA ALA A 958 -4.25 0.14 8.27
C ALA A 958 -3.19 -0.95 8.56
N GLY A 959 -3.60 -2.19 8.86
CA GLY A 959 -2.69 -3.34 9.00
C GLY A 959 -1.78 -3.32 10.23
N ARG A 960 -2.10 -2.55 11.28
CA ARG A 960 -1.30 -2.52 12.52
C ARG A 960 -1.75 -3.59 13.49
N ALA A 961 -0.80 -4.39 13.99
CA ALA A 961 -1.00 -5.05 15.27
C ALA A 961 -1.40 -3.99 16.31
N VAL A 962 -2.49 -4.21 17.05
CA VAL A 962 -2.76 -3.41 18.24
C VAL A 962 -1.71 -3.80 19.27
N MET A 963 -0.57 -3.12 19.22
CA MET A 963 0.03 -2.70 20.47
C MET A 963 -0.89 -1.64 21.08
N PRO A 964 -1.11 -1.69 22.40
CA PRO A 964 -2.01 -0.77 23.10
C PRO A 964 -1.61 0.66 22.75
N ASN A 965 -2.61 1.51 22.42
CA ASN A 965 -2.47 2.95 22.13
C ASN A 965 -1.06 3.51 22.38
N LEU A 966 -0.17 3.45 21.39
CA LEU A 966 1.13 4.12 21.47
C LEU A 966 0.92 5.58 21.10
N ARG A 967 0.55 6.36 22.12
CA ARG A 967 0.72 7.82 22.15
C ARG A 967 2.10 8.11 22.75
N LEU A 968 2.53 9.38 22.68
CA LEU A 968 3.79 9.99 23.17
C LEU A 968 4.40 9.46 24.50
N CYS A 969 3.67 8.64 25.25
CA CYS A 969 4.04 8.05 26.53
C CYS A 969 3.77 6.54 26.51
N ARG A 970 4.82 5.70 26.61
CA ARG A 970 4.69 4.24 26.55
C ARG A 970 4.60 3.61 27.95
N GLU A 971 3.74 2.59 28.11
CA GLU A 971 3.89 1.48 29.08
C GLU A 971 4.50 0.29 28.31
N THR A 972 5.61 -0.29 28.77
CA THR A 972 6.16 -1.55 28.21
C THR A 972 5.98 -2.73 29.15
N ASP A 973 5.39 -3.81 28.63
CA ASP A 973 5.06 -5.07 29.32
C ASP A 973 6.25 -6.04 29.56
N THR A 974 7.52 -5.61 29.49
CA THR A 974 8.67 -6.53 29.66
C THR A 974 9.37 -6.32 31.00
N ILE A 975 9.16 -7.27 31.92
CA ILE A 975 10.11 -7.59 32.98
C ILE A 975 11.25 -8.36 32.31
N GLU A 976 12.22 -7.66 31.71
CA GLU A 976 13.55 -8.22 31.44
C GLU A 976 14.56 -7.30 32.09
N ASP A 977 15.45 -7.89 32.88
CA ASP A 977 16.54 -7.20 33.57
C ASP A 977 17.40 -6.40 32.58
N PRO A 978 17.92 -5.23 32.96
CA PRO A 978 18.82 -4.47 32.10
C PRO A 978 20.09 -5.30 31.80
N PRO A 979 20.57 -5.35 30.55
CA PRO A 979 21.88 -5.92 30.27
C PRO A 979 22.96 -5.10 30.98
N ALA A 980 23.93 -5.81 31.58
CA ALA A 980 25.03 -5.21 32.30
C ALA A 980 25.79 -4.17 31.42
N PRO A 981 26.25 -3.04 31.99
CA PRO A 981 26.99 -2.04 31.24
C PRO A 981 28.32 -2.62 30.72
N LEU A 982 28.51 -2.57 29.40
CA LEU A 982 29.77 -2.90 28.76
C LEU A 982 30.84 -1.84 29.13
N PRO A 983 32.08 -2.25 29.43
CA PRO A 983 33.13 -1.32 29.87
C PRO A 983 33.64 -0.45 28.72
N PHE A 984 33.82 0.84 29.01
CA PHE A 984 34.50 1.82 28.15
C PHE A 984 35.93 1.37 27.82
N THR A 985 36.25 1.21 26.53
CA THR A 985 37.66 1.14 26.06
C THR A 985 37.91 2.09 24.89
N SER A 986 38.71 3.12 25.19
CA SER A 986 39.69 3.85 24.35
C SER A 986 39.31 4.38 22.96
N VAL A 987 39.31 5.71 22.85
CA VAL A 987 39.37 6.51 21.62
C VAL A 987 40.80 6.51 21.04
N PRO A 988 41.02 6.32 19.72
CA PRO A 988 42.32 6.56 19.09
C PRO A 988 42.49 8.03 18.68
N SER A 989 43.61 8.62 19.09
CA SER A 989 44.07 9.98 18.77
C SER A 989 44.44 10.17 17.29
N TRP A 990 43.98 11.24 16.64
CA TRP A 990 44.50 11.70 15.35
C TRP A 990 45.57 12.78 15.56
N ARG A 991 46.77 12.54 15.02
CA ARG A 991 47.88 13.51 14.90
C ARG A 991 47.70 14.30 13.61
N ALA A 992 47.67 15.62 13.71
CA ALA A 992 47.82 16.54 12.58
C ALA A 992 49.29 16.78 12.23
N ALA A 993 49.59 16.89 10.93
CA ALA A 993 50.75 17.56 10.36
C ALA A 993 50.35 18.02 8.93
N GLY A 994 50.44 19.28 8.52
CA GLY A 994 50.85 20.49 9.23
C GLY A 994 50.83 21.74 8.33
N LYS A 995 51.30 22.86 8.92
CA LYS A 995 51.97 24.05 8.31
C LYS A 995 51.15 24.90 7.34
N ASP A 996 51.07 26.24 7.40
CA ASP A 996 51.68 27.34 8.17
C ASP A 996 50.65 28.51 8.05
N ASN A 997 50.35 29.38 9.02
CA ASN A 997 51.17 30.52 9.43
C ASN A 997 50.52 31.28 10.60
N LYS A 998 51.41 31.83 11.43
CA LYS A 998 51.26 32.79 12.55
C LYS A 998 50.46 34.04 12.14
N GLU A 999 49.66 34.69 12.99
CA GLU A 999 49.97 35.36 14.27
C GLU A 999 48.64 35.65 15.01
N ASP A 1000 48.69 35.88 16.34
CA ASP A 1000 47.59 36.16 17.30
C ASP A 1000 46.98 34.98 18.08
N THR A 1001 47.73 34.47 19.06
CA THR A 1001 47.18 33.78 20.24
C THR A 1001 48.20 33.82 21.38
N MET A 1002 48.03 34.76 22.32
CA MET A 1002 48.76 34.67 23.60
C MET A 1002 47.93 35.04 24.83
N ASP A 1003 46.60 35.16 24.74
CA ASP A 1003 45.72 35.46 25.88
C ASP A 1003 44.63 34.40 26.18
N SER A 1004 44.57 33.28 25.46
CA SER A 1004 43.48 32.27 25.61
C SER A 1004 43.84 30.98 26.35
N ILE A 1005 45.11 30.80 26.76
CA ILE A 1005 45.55 29.56 27.45
C ILE A 1005 45.43 29.68 28.98
N ASP A 1006 45.59 30.87 29.55
CA ASP A 1006 45.52 31.07 31.01
C ASP A 1006 44.10 30.97 31.56
N PHE A 1007 43.07 31.34 30.79
CA PHE A 1007 41.66 31.26 31.21
C PHE A 1007 41.16 29.81 31.27
N ALA A 1008 41.62 28.96 30.34
CA ALA A 1008 41.23 27.55 30.29
C ALA A 1008 41.89 26.72 31.41
N GLN A 1009 43.13 27.05 31.80
CA GLN A 1009 43.80 26.38 32.91
C GLN A 1009 43.19 26.75 34.26
N GLN A 1010 42.69 27.98 34.41
CA GLN A 1010 42.04 28.42 35.63
C GLN A 1010 40.63 27.83 35.81
N ALA A 1011 39.87 27.66 34.72
CA ALA A 1011 38.57 26.98 34.77
C ALA A 1011 38.68 25.47 35.09
N LEU A 1012 39.75 24.82 34.65
CA LEU A 1012 39.99 23.40 34.92
C LEU A 1012 40.37 23.17 36.40
N ALA A 1013 41.19 24.05 36.99
CA ALA A 1013 41.54 23.98 38.40
C ALA A 1013 40.33 24.21 39.34
N ASP A 1014 39.42 25.12 38.96
CA ASP A 1014 38.18 25.37 39.70
C ASP A 1014 37.19 24.19 39.63
N ALA A 1015 37.19 23.45 38.52
CA ALA A 1015 36.36 22.26 38.36
C ALA A 1015 36.89 21.06 39.18
N GLU A 1016 38.21 20.88 39.22
CA GLU A 1016 38.86 19.82 40.03
C GLU A 1016 38.65 20.06 41.54
N SER A 1017 38.76 21.32 42.00
CA SER A 1017 38.51 21.66 43.41
C SER A 1017 37.05 21.42 43.84
N LYS A 1018 36.07 21.63 42.95
CA LYS A 1018 34.64 21.39 43.25
C LYS A 1018 34.28 19.90 43.26
N MET A 1019 34.94 19.10 42.43
CA MET A 1019 34.80 17.64 42.43
C MET A 1019 35.35 17.00 43.72
N GLU A 1020 36.44 17.54 44.26
CA GLU A 1020 37.02 17.03 45.51
C GLU A 1020 36.12 17.34 46.73
N GLN A 1021 35.49 18.52 46.77
CA GLN A 1021 34.48 18.87 47.79
C GLN A 1021 33.20 18.01 47.71
N LEU A 1022 32.81 17.58 46.51
CA LEU A 1022 31.65 16.71 46.31
C LEU A 1022 31.92 15.26 46.76
N ASN A 1023 33.16 14.78 46.63
CA ASN A 1023 33.56 13.48 47.13
C ASN A 1023 33.67 13.45 48.67
N GLU A 1024 34.13 14.52 49.31
CA GLU A 1024 34.14 14.62 50.78
C GLU A 1024 32.71 14.65 51.37
N LEU A 1025 31.75 15.29 50.69
CA LEU A 1025 30.33 15.30 51.10
C LEU A 1025 29.65 13.93 50.97
N MET A 1026 30.08 13.09 50.01
CA MET A 1026 29.52 11.74 49.84
C MET A 1026 30.09 10.71 50.82
N GLU A 1027 31.30 10.92 51.36
CA GLU A 1027 31.86 10.06 52.40
C GLU A 1027 31.28 10.34 53.80
N GLU A 1028 30.73 11.55 54.06
CA GLU A 1028 30.05 11.86 55.33
C GLU A 1028 28.61 11.27 55.43
N GLU A 1029 27.90 11.05 54.32
CA GLU A 1029 26.54 10.49 54.32
C GLU A 1029 26.46 8.96 54.45
N THR A 1030 27.59 8.23 54.34
CA THR A 1030 27.62 6.76 54.42
C THR A 1030 27.87 6.20 55.82
N GLN A 1031 27.99 7.03 56.87
CA GLN A 1031 28.25 6.57 58.25
C GLN A 1031 27.03 6.40 59.17
N SER A 1032 25.79 6.51 58.67
CA SER A 1032 24.61 6.46 59.54
C SER A 1032 23.58 5.37 59.21
N TYR A 1033 23.95 4.09 59.08
CA TYR A 1033 23.00 2.98 59.33
C TYR A 1033 23.72 1.71 59.80
N SER A 1034 23.60 1.38 61.09
CA SER A 1034 24.06 0.12 61.67
C SER A 1034 22.90 -0.82 62.01
N PHE A 1035 23.05 -2.09 61.56
CA PHE A 1035 22.63 -3.35 62.18
C PHE A 1035 21.15 -3.64 62.49
N ALA A 1036 20.63 -4.72 61.87
CA ALA A 1036 20.30 -5.95 62.61
C ALA A 1036 20.22 -7.18 61.67
N GLN A 1037 21.00 -8.20 62.00
CA GLN A 1037 21.09 -9.54 61.40
C GLN A 1037 19.79 -10.35 61.56
N TRP A 1038 19.59 -11.38 60.73
CA TRP A 1038 19.37 -12.76 61.21
C TRP A 1038 19.74 -13.79 60.12
N THR A 1039 20.31 -14.89 60.61
CA THR A 1039 21.12 -15.93 59.96
C THR A 1039 20.34 -17.24 59.69
N MET A 1040 20.96 -18.12 58.88
CA MET A 1040 20.85 -19.61 58.77
C MET A 1040 20.43 -20.05 57.35
N ASP A 1041 20.96 -21.10 56.72
CA ASP A 1041 22.12 -22.02 56.86
C ASP A 1041 22.12 -22.75 55.48
N ASP A 1042 23.21 -22.70 54.72
CA ASP A 1042 24.14 -23.80 54.39
C ASP A 1042 23.68 -24.85 53.35
N ASP A 1043 24.66 -25.21 52.52
CA ASP A 1043 24.79 -26.38 51.62
C ASP A 1043 24.14 -26.34 50.22
N ASP A 1044 24.90 -26.00 49.17
CA ASP A 1044 25.75 -26.97 48.43
C ASP A 1044 26.25 -26.37 47.08
N ASP A 1045 27.58 -26.45 46.91
CA ASP A 1045 28.38 -26.57 45.68
C ASP A 1045 28.12 -25.66 44.44
N GLY A 1046 29.06 -24.73 44.21
CA GLY A 1046 29.16 -23.83 43.03
C GLY A 1046 29.64 -24.51 41.73
N PRO A 1047 30.45 -23.86 40.85
CA PRO A 1047 30.80 -22.44 40.76
C PRO A 1047 30.60 -21.86 39.33
N TYR A 1048 31.00 -20.59 39.16
CA TYR A 1048 31.29 -19.87 37.91
C TYR A 1048 30.16 -19.05 37.26
N ALA A 1049 30.08 -17.80 37.70
CA ALA A 1049 30.48 -16.60 36.95
C ALA A 1049 30.27 -16.60 35.41
N ALA A 1050 29.36 -15.74 34.96
CA ALA A 1050 29.64 -14.65 34.03
C ALA A 1050 28.65 -13.51 34.32
#